data_AF-A0AAW3BBA6-F1
#
_entry.id   AF-A0AAW3BBA6-F1
#
_cell.length_a   1.000
_cell.length_b   1.000
_cell.length_c   1.000
_cell.angle_alpha   90.00
_cell.angle_beta   90.00
_cell.angle_gamma   90.00
#
_symmetry.space_group_name_H-M   'P 1'
#
loop_
_entity.id
_entity.type
_entity.pdbx_description
1 polymer ?
#
loop_
_entity_poly.entity_id
_entity_poly.type
_entity_poly.pdbx_seq_one_letter_code
_entity_poly.pdbx_strand_id
1 'polypeptide(L)'
;MNCASVPVSLAQAASAVLASSAPSRTEQSLHSINEEDAMFILAEMLDALDTHGLALFVESGRGTPCPLPSPRTWSAALAALATSAPLNVMVADALLDRVSAALSVEIGVYHSAVLCSSGPLSAEVALPALERLDEVYRQVYSHLLRWCSALRAPGVAALLAVRLRCALLQTDLVTGEEPPGRRALFSFLRRHGQLVLATQRRATGNDGDDNVDDLERDGALKVAGDAREGSPAPGSTLPAPDSLMACLHRLGLNQSAEVKQLWRSVLEDSIRDRLRDLSDDFSTRIVHKQLSWLEHSVVPFVRMVLSDSDGGSDACCHSSGGFTGTSMIHHGGNVGGMSRDRHTVTGCEEAGSMCVSSQTSEAVRAEREAWRADLRLLLLHTYARRRLDDFWEILSDYPESVPALEDMHYCLQSTPESGLKTELVQTVRHLLSSRLHRAGTRTEDILAILINTIHAFCILFPRNEQSSVVFVTSDTLEHLRRRKDCVPAVVQAVMQPGGAMNALPPPPTQAPPERLAGGLDLCDYSASSKERELHRASRDRPDVVRVLLTSIPRRALVDEYRQMLAEQLLQKPMHEFDTTPEEEVLERLRHVFGETALDRCAVMVRDMQMSRRISQQLREQLAGSRAGCSRRLRGTTAFATTAPSAASVSVLSMTTWPPLARCSSTNGGDSGPAAAPLKYSPHPSLQAQMDALAEAYKRLKDNQRLTWLISLGRVELELTQKDPSKGNALTAVPQVLSLFDASIVLHVKDMTDRGGVCTPVSLKDVANVMEVQLEELRAHAQRLSPAVLVFLPATDLVSMQLSVATSADFVFIEDRGTDEEAGKSTGLSPERVKLMERMVTSLLKTRGAQSITAIHSSLKLLGKFEGSIDNVVELLRSFVGRGLIVLNDARQYALPPK
;
A
#
# COMPACT_ATOMS: atom_id res chain seq x y z
N MET A 1 8.88 -42.75 50.46
CA MET A 1 9.79 -42.61 51.62
C MET A 1 9.01 -41.97 52.74
N ASN A 2 9.00 -42.63 53.90
CA ASN A 2 8.12 -42.36 55.04
C ASN A 2 8.61 -41.24 55.97
N CYS A 3 7.63 -40.74 56.75
CA CYS A 3 7.71 -39.90 57.96
C CYS A 3 7.97 -38.40 57.71
N ALA A 4 7.15 -37.45 58.19
CA ALA A 4 6.43 -37.43 59.46
C ALA A 4 5.08 -36.70 59.37
N SER A 5 4.08 -37.32 60.00
CA SER A 5 2.80 -36.77 60.42
C SER A 5 2.96 -36.01 61.74
N VAL A 6 2.47 -34.78 61.83
CA VAL A 6 2.27 -34.06 63.10
C VAL A 6 0.76 -33.85 63.31
N PRO A 7 0.18 -34.38 64.39
CA PRO A 7 -1.22 -34.14 64.74
C PRO A 7 -1.33 -32.94 65.69
N VAL A 8 -2.19 -31.96 65.37
CA VAL A 8 -2.61 -30.94 66.34
C VAL A 8 -3.77 -31.49 67.14
N SER A 9 -3.44 -32.06 68.29
CA SER A 9 -4.35 -32.40 69.37
C SER A 9 -4.75 -31.11 70.09
N LEU A 10 -6.04 -30.75 69.99
CA LEU A 10 -6.65 -29.71 70.80
C LEU A 10 -6.97 -30.26 72.20
N ALA A 11 -6.42 -29.54 73.17
CA ALA A 11 -6.58 -29.57 74.62
C ALA A 11 -7.83 -30.29 75.18
N GLN A 12 -7.57 -31.35 75.95
CA GLN A 12 -8.38 -31.74 77.10
C GLN A 12 -7.66 -31.26 78.38
N ALA A 13 -8.48 -30.85 79.36
CA ALA A 13 -8.17 -30.58 80.77
C ALA A 13 -7.68 -29.18 81.18
N ALA A 14 -8.64 -28.31 81.51
CA ALA A 14 -8.62 -27.50 82.73
C ALA A 14 -10.05 -27.01 83.05
N SER A 15 -10.84 -27.88 83.67
CA SER A 15 -12.13 -27.54 84.27
C SER A 15 -11.93 -27.36 85.77
N ALA A 16 -11.80 -26.11 86.24
CA ALA A 16 -12.10 -25.75 87.62
C ALA A 16 -12.17 -24.21 87.80
N VAL A 17 -13.24 -23.77 88.47
CA VAL A 17 -13.38 -22.49 89.20
C VAL A 17 -13.76 -21.24 88.38
N LEU A 18 -15.06 -21.05 88.13
CA LEU A 18 -15.89 -20.05 88.82
C LEU A 18 -17.32 -20.09 88.26
N ALA A 19 -18.20 -20.76 89.01
CA ALA A 19 -19.63 -20.54 88.89
C ALA A 19 -19.95 -19.17 89.48
N SER A 20 -20.36 -18.21 88.64
CA SER A 20 -21.20 -17.11 89.08
C SER A 20 -22.43 -17.05 88.19
N SER A 21 -23.55 -17.36 88.81
CA SER A 21 -24.93 -17.29 88.33
C SER A 21 -25.24 -16.08 87.46
N ALA A 22 -25.81 -16.31 86.28
CA ALA A 22 -26.66 -15.35 85.58
C ALA A 22 -28.06 -15.99 85.39
N PRO A 23 -29.15 -15.24 85.62
CA PRO A 23 -30.49 -15.80 85.73
C PRO A 23 -31.08 -16.12 84.36
N SER A 24 -31.74 -17.27 84.29
CA SER A 24 -32.68 -17.60 83.22
C SER A 24 -33.81 -16.56 83.18
N ARG A 25 -33.79 -15.64 82.21
CA ARG A 25 -34.96 -14.81 81.89
C ARG A 25 -35.73 -15.45 80.75
N THR A 26 -36.80 -16.13 81.17
CA THR A 26 -37.96 -16.51 80.37
C THR A 26 -38.53 -15.31 79.61
N GLU A 27 -38.91 -15.58 78.37
CA GLU A 27 -39.76 -14.79 77.47
C GLU A 27 -40.66 -13.77 78.20
N GLN A 28 -40.28 -12.48 78.15
CA GLN A 28 -41.18 -11.38 78.48
C GLN A 28 -41.01 -10.26 77.45
N SER A 29 -42.17 -9.80 76.97
CA SER A 29 -42.47 -8.69 76.07
C SER A 29 -41.33 -7.73 75.71
N LEU A 30 -41.17 -7.50 74.41
CA LEU A 30 -40.37 -6.46 73.74
C LEU A 30 -40.69 -5.04 74.25
N HIS A 31 -40.22 -4.72 75.46
CA HIS A 31 -39.97 -3.35 75.90
C HIS A 31 -38.57 -2.94 75.43
N SER A 32 -38.43 -1.65 75.07
CA SER A 32 -37.23 -1.03 74.51
C SER A 32 -35.94 -1.58 75.13
N ILE A 33 -35.13 -2.27 74.33
CA ILE A 33 -33.79 -2.70 74.74
C ILE A 33 -32.99 -1.43 75.03
N ASN A 34 -32.44 -1.31 76.24
CA ASN A 34 -31.56 -0.20 76.61
C ASN A 34 -30.20 -0.35 75.92
N GLU A 35 -29.46 0.76 75.73
CA GLU A 35 -28.14 0.73 75.07
C GLU A 35 -27.14 -0.22 75.76
N GLU A 36 -27.17 -0.32 77.09
CA GLU A 36 -26.31 -1.24 77.87
C GLU A 36 -26.64 -2.72 77.61
N ASP A 37 -27.93 -3.07 77.56
CA ASP A 37 -28.40 -4.43 77.25
C ASP A 37 -28.09 -4.80 75.78
N ALA A 38 -28.20 -3.83 74.86
CA ALA A 38 -27.85 -4.02 73.46
C ALA A 38 -26.35 -4.28 73.28
N MET A 39 -25.47 -3.60 74.03
CA MET A 39 -24.02 -3.83 74.01
C MET A 39 -23.62 -5.20 74.54
N PHE A 40 -24.31 -5.74 75.56
CA PHE A 40 -24.08 -7.10 76.04
C PHE A 40 -24.45 -8.15 74.98
N ILE A 41 -25.61 -7.96 74.32
CA ILE A 41 -26.06 -8.83 73.22
C ILE A 41 -25.10 -8.74 72.01
N LEU A 42 -24.50 -7.59 71.74
CA LEU A 42 -23.46 -7.45 70.72
C LEU A 42 -22.16 -8.19 71.07
N ALA A 43 -21.72 -8.14 72.33
CA ALA A 43 -20.53 -8.88 72.76
C ALA A 43 -20.73 -10.39 72.57
N GLU A 44 -21.92 -10.90 72.91
CA GLU A 44 -22.31 -12.28 72.65
C GLU A 44 -22.36 -12.62 71.15
N MET A 45 -22.85 -11.70 70.31
CA MET A 45 -22.87 -11.86 68.86
C MET A 45 -21.45 -11.91 68.26
N LEU A 46 -20.53 -11.05 68.71
CA LEU A 46 -19.14 -11.03 68.25
C LEU A 46 -18.37 -12.27 68.73
N ASP A 47 -18.59 -12.72 69.97
CA ASP A 47 -17.99 -13.95 70.52
C ASP A 47 -18.52 -15.21 69.80
N ALA A 48 -19.81 -15.22 69.44
CA ALA A 48 -20.37 -16.27 68.58
C ALA A 48 -19.69 -16.28 67.21
N LEU A 49 -19.46 -15.11 66.58
CA LEU A 49 -18.75 -15.02 65.29
C LEU A 49 -17.30 -15.51 65.38
N ASP A 50 -16.62 -15.27 66.50
CA ASP A 50 -15.25 -15.75 66.73
C ASP A 50 -15.19 -17.27 66.95
N THR A 51 -16.17 -17.84 67.65
CA THR A 51 -16.18 -19.27 68.03
C THR A 51 -16.75 -20.17 66.94
N HIS A 52 -17.79 -19.72 66.24
CA HIS A 52 -18.53 -20.50 65.25
C HIS A 52 -18.28 -20.06 63.80
N GLY A 53 -17.65 -18.90 63.58
CA GLY A 53 -17.29 -18.41 62.25
C GLY A 53 -18.49 -18.33 61.31
N LEU A 54 -18.32 -18.82 60.07
CA LEU A 54 -19.37 -18.78 59.05
C LEU A 54 -20.48 -19.83 59.25
N ALA A 55 -20.32 -20.79 60.17
CA ALA A 55 -21.34 -21.79 60.47
C ALA A 55 -22.62 -21.17 61.07
N LEU A 56 -22.53 -19.95 61.58
CA LEU A 56 -23.68 -19.17 62.06
C LEU A 56 -24.63 -18.71 60.94
N PHE A 57 -24.14 -18.64 59.69
CA PHE A 57 -24.92 -18.18 58.54
C PHE A 57 -25.65 -19.31 57.80
N VAL A 58 -25.33 -20.56 58.12
CA VAL A 58 -26.02 -21.74 57.57
C VAL A 58 -27.27 -21.98 58.41
N GLU A 59 -28.40 -21.45 57.98
CA GLU A 59 -29.69 -21.73 58.62
C GLU A 59 -29.89 -23.25 58.76
N SER A 60 -29.91 -23.72 60.01
CA SER A 60 -30.16 -25.12 60.35
C SER A 60 -31.59 -25.48 59.97
N GLY A 61 -31.80 -25.96 58.74
CA GLY A 61 -33.03 -26.62 58.28
C GLY A 61 -33.29 -27.99 58.92
N ARG A 62 -32.62 -28.33 60.03
CA ARG A 62 -32.91 -29.54 60.82
C ARG A 62 -32.98 -29.17 62.29
N GLY A 63 -34.10 -29.51 62.91
CA GLY A 63 -34.46 -29.15 64.29
C GLY A 63 -33.54 -29.72 65.36
N THR A 64 -32.39 -29.09 65.55
CA THR A 64 -31.58 -29.18 66.77
C THR A 64 -31.51 -27.79 67.41
N PRO A 65 -31.85 -27.64 68.70
CA PRO A 65 -31.84 -26.34 69.36
C PRO A 65 -30.40 -25.86 69.55
N CYS A 66 -29.99 -24.81 68.85
CA CYS A 66 -28.77 -24.07 69.18
C CYS A 66 -29.01 -23.28 70.48
N PRO A 67 -28.03 -23.24 71.42
CA PRO A 67 -28.12 -22.45 72.65
C PRO A 67 -27.83 -20.95 72.43
N LEU A 68 -27.95 -20.45 71.19
CA LEU A 68 -27.64 -19.08 70.82
C LEU A 68 -28.92 -18.22 70.83
N PRO A 69 -28.85 -16.95 71.26
CA PRO A 69 -29.98 -16.03 71.23
C PRO A 69 -30.51 -15.88 69.80
N SER A 70 -31.84 -15.84 69.66
CA SER A 70 -32.51 -15.89 68.36
C SER A 70 -32.05 -14.76 67.41
N PRO A 71 -31.99 -14.95 66.09
CA PRO A 71 -31.62 -13.89 65.14
C PRO A 71 -32.49 -12.62 65.26
N ARG A 72 -33.68 -12.72 65.87
CA ARG A 72 -34.56 -11.60 66.20
C ARG A 72 -34.00 -10.69 67.31
N THR A 73 -33.33 -11.25 68.32
CA THR A 73 -32.74 -10.45 69.41
C THR A 73 -31.52 -9.66 68.95
N TRP A 74 -30.70 -10.19 68.04
CA TRP A 74 -29.60 -9.45 67.42
C TRP A 74 -30.09 -8.27 66.56
N SER A 75 -31.12 -8.49 65.73
CA SER A 75 -31.69 -7.41 64.92
C SER A 75 -32.29 -6.27 65.75
N ALA A 76 -32.92 -6.60 66.88
CA ALA A 76 -33.49 -5.62 67.80
C ALA A 76 -32.41 -4.84 68.56
N ALA A 77 -31.32 -5.51 68.98
CA ALA A 77 -30.18 -4.86 69.62
C ALA A 77 -29.43 -3.91 68.66
N LEU A 78 -29.20 -4.34 67.41
CA LEU A 78 -28.60 -3.50 66.37
C LEU A 78 -29.46 -2.28 66.03
N ALA A 79 -30.79 -2.45 65.98
CA ALA A 79 -31.72 -1.35 65.75
C ALA A 79 -31.77 -0.34 66.91
N ALA A 80 -31.61 -0.81 68.17
CA ALA A 80 -31.53 0.07 69.33
C ALA A 80 -30.28 0.98 69.30
N LEU A 81 -29.18 0.50 68.72
CA LEU A 81 -27.91 1.23 68.61
C LEU A 81 -27.82 2.14 67.37
N ALA A 82 -28.81 2.07 66.47
CA ALA A 82 -28.82 2.81 65.21
C ALA A 82 -28.77 4.34 65.37
N THR A 83 -29.26 4.88 66.50
CA THR A 83 -29.29 6.32 66.80
C THR A 83 -28.07 6.81 67.58
N SER A 84 -27.19 5.90 68.01
CA SER A 84 -26.01 6.21 68.84
C SER A 84 -24.75 6.42 67.99
N ALA A 85 -24.63 7.57 67.33
CA ALA A 85 -23.38 7.95 66.64
C ALA A 85 -22.33 8.45 67.65
N PRO A 86 -21.06 8.00 67.63
CA PRO A 86 -20.38 7.20 66.58
C PRO A 86 -20.36 5.68 66.81
N LEU A 87 -20.99 5.16 67.87
CA LEU A 87 -20.96 3.75 68.24
C LEU A 87 -21.51 2.84 67.14
N ASN A 88 -22.57 3.26 66.45
CA ASN A 88 -23.15 2.52 65.34
C ASN A 88 -22.16 2.19 64.21
N VAL A 89 -21.26 3.12 63.86
CA VAL A 89 -20.22 2.93 62.83
C VAL A 89 -19.10 2.04 63.36
N MET A 90 -18.69 2.22 64.63
CA MET A 90 -17.66 1.37 65.25
C MET A 90 -18.11 -0.09 65.37
N VAL A 91 -19.37 -0.33 65.73
CA VAL A 91 -19.96 -1.67 65.76
C VAL A 91 -20.05 -2.26 64.35
N ALA A 92 -20.43 -1.47 63.35
CA ALA A 92 -20.45 -1.93 61.96
C ALA A 92 -19.06 -2.33 61.45
N ASP A 93 -18.01 -1.59 61.83
CA ASP A 93 -16.62 -1.89 61.47
C ASP A 93 -16.09 -3.14 62.19
N ALA A 94 -16.40 -3.29 63.49
CA ALA A 94 -16.07 -4.50 64.24
C ALA A 94 -16.75 -5.75 63.67
N LEU A 95 -18.03 -5.63 63.24
CA LEU A 95 -18.73 -6.71 62.54
C LEU A 95 -18.07 -7.05 61.21
N LEU A 96 -17.69 -6.03 60.43
CA LEU A 96 -16.93 -6.22 59.17
C LEU A 96 -15.59 -6.93 59.42
N ASP A 97 -14.85 -6.56 60.46
CA ASP A 97 -13.59 -7.19 60.84
C ASP A 97 -13.76 -8.68 61.16
N ARG A 98 -14.67 -9.03 62.06
CA ARG A 98 -14.91 -10.43 62.45
C ARG A 98 -15.44 -11.27 61.29
N VAL A 99 -16.34 -10.71 60.50
CA VAL A 99 -16.86 -11.37 59.29
C VAL A 99 -15.76 -11.56 58.24
N SER A 100 -14.87 -10.59 58.07
CA SER A 100 -13.73 -10.72 57.14
C SER A 100 -12.70 -11.75 57.60
N ALA A 101 -12.47 -11.87 58.91
CA ALA A 101 -11.61 -12.91 59.49
C ALA A 101 -12.21 -14.31 59.26
N ALA A 102 -13.52 -14.46 59.43
CA ALA A 102 -14.22 -15.71 59.13
C ALA A 102 -14.18 -16.07 57.63
N LEU A 103 -14.33 -15.07 56.73
CA LEU A 103 -14.20 -15.26 55.28
C LEU A 103 -12.77 -15.63 54.85
N SER A 104 -11.75 -15.17 55.58
CA SER A 104 -10.34 -15.47 55.28
C SER A 104 -10.00 -16.96 55.35
N VAL A 105 -10.71 -17.73 56.19
CA VAL A 105 -10.56 -19.20 56.25
C VAL A 105 -11.00 -19.86 54.95
N GLU A 106 -12.15 -19.45 54.40
CA GLU A 106 -12.67 -19.96 53.12
C GLU A 106 -11.84 -19.49 51.92
N ILE A 107 -11.28 -18.28 51.98
CA ILE A 107 -10.29 -17.80 51.00
C ILE A 107 -9.04 -18.70 51.03
N GLY A 108 -8.60 -19.14 52.21
CA GLY A 108 -7.52 -20.13 52.35
C GLY A 108 -7.83 -21.49 51.72
N VAL A 109 -9.07 -21.97 51.85
CA VAL A 109 -9.55 -23.19 51.18
C VAL A 109 -9.50 -23.03 49.66
N TYR A 110 -9.96 -21.89 49.13
CA TYR A 110 -9.83 -21.55 47.72
C TYR A 110 -8.37 -21.57 47.25
N HIS A 111 -7.46 -20.91 47.97
CA HIS A 111 -6.04 -20.89 47.62
C HIS A 111 -5.42 -22.28 47.61
N SER A 112 -5.78 -23.13 48.59
CA SER A 112 -5.30 -24.51 48.62
C SER A 112 -5.81 -25.33 47.42
N ALA A 113 -7.07 -25.14 47.00
CA ALA A 113 -7.64 -25.83 45.84
C ALA A 113 -6.95 -25.40 44.53
N VAL A 114 -6.64 -24.10 44.40
CA VAL A 114 -5.94 -23.53 43.25
C VAL A 114 -4.48 -24.02 43.17
N LEU A 115 -3.78 -24.05 44.30
CA LEU A 115 -2.35 -24.42 44.36
C LEU A 115 -2.09 -25.93 44.29
N CYS A 116 -3.07 -26.79 44.62
CA CYS A 116 -2.91 -28.25 44.53
C CYS A 116 -2.92 -28.81 43.10
N SER A 117 -3.13 -27.96 42.08
CA SER A 117 -3.07 -28.39 40.68
C SER A 117 -1.61 -28.64 40.25
N SER A 118 -1.29 -29.86 39.81
CA SER A 118 0.07 -30.26 39.37
C SER A 118 0.44 -29.73 37.97
N GLY A 119 -0.38 -28.86 37.39
CA GLY A 119 -0.28 -28.33 36.04
C GLY A 119 -1.08 -27.03 35.89
N PRO A 120 -1.30 -26.53 34.66
CA PRO A 120 -2.13 -25.35 34.44
C PRO A 120 -3.53 -25.57 35.02
N LEU A 121 -4.03 -24.62 35.82
CA LEU A 121 -5.39 -24.69 36.38
C LEU A 121 -6.41 -25.06 35.30
N SER A 122 -7.15 -26.14 35.57
CA SER A 122 -8.25 -26.62 34.72
C SER A 122 -9.57 -25.96 35.13
N ALA A 123 -10.49 -25.84 34.17
CA ALA A 123 -11.83 -25.32 34.43
C ALA A 123 -12.60 -26.16 35.46
N GLU A 124 -12.34 -27.47 35.51
CA GLU A 124 -12.97 -28.43 36.43
C GLU A 124 -12.63 -28.17 37.91
N VAL A 125 -11.52 -27.49 38.20
CA VAL A 125 -11.10 -27.16 39.57
C VAL A 125 -11.36 -25.69 39.87
N ALA A 126 -11.06 -24.80 38.92
CA ALA A 126 -11.16 -23.36 39.14
C ALA A 126 -12.61 -22.87 39.23
N LEU A 127 -13.51 -23.36 38.37
CA LEU A 127 -14.90 -22.90 38.36
C LEU A 127 -15.67 -23.32 39.63
N PRO A 128 -15.64 -24.59 40.08
CA PRO A 128 -16.34 -24.97 41.31
C PRO A 128 -15.76 -24.30 42.57
N ALA A 129 -14.45 -24.03 42.60
CA ALA A 129 -13.81 -23.34 43.70
C ALA A 129 -14.26 -21.86 43.78
N LEU A 130 -14.38 -21.18 42.62
CA LEU A 130 -14.91 -19.81 42.54
C LEU A 130 -16.42 -19.76 42.85
N GLU A 131 -17.20 -20.72 42.38
CA GLU A 131 -18.65 -20.81 42.68
C GLU A 131 -18.92 -21.06 44.16
N ARG A 132 -18.11 -21.90 44.82
CA ARG A 132 -18.18 -22.08 46.28
C ARG A 132 -17.85 -20.78 47.01
N LEU A 133 -16.81 -20.06 46.59
CA LEU A 133 -16.44 -18.78 47.19
C LEU A 133 -17.53 -17.72 46.98
N ASP A 134 -18.18 -17.70 45.82
CA ASP A 134 -19.33 -16.83 45.51
C ASP A 134 -20.54 -17.15 46.39
N GLU A 135 -20.86 -18.43 46.57
CA GLU A 135 -21.97 -18.87 47.44
C GLU A 135 -21.77 -18.40 48.87
N VAL A 136 -20.59 -18.66 49.43
CA VAL A 136 -20.23 -18.23 50.79
C VAL A 136 -20.24 -16.71 50.90
N TYR A 137 -19.61 -16.01 49.97
CA TYR A 137 -19.54 -14.54 49.98
C TYR A 137 -20.94 -13.91 49.96
N ARG A 138 -21.87 -14.42 49.16
CA ARG A 138 -23.23 -13.88 49.05
C ARG A 138 -24.04 -14.09 50.32
N GLN A 139 -23.95 -15.27 50.92
CA GLN A 139 -24.60 -15.55 52.20
C GLN A 139 -24.11 -14.55 53.25
N VAL A 140 -22.80 -14.46 53.42
CA VAL A 140 -22.15 -13.58 54.39
C VAL A 140 -22.45 -12.10 54.14
N TYR A 141 -22.36 -11.64 52.89
CA TYR A 141 -22.67 -10.26 52.52
C TYR A 141 -24.13 -9.91 52.79
N SER A 142 -25.08 -10.81 52.54
CA SER A 142 -26.51 -10.57 52.80
C SER A 142 -26.82 -10.36 54.29
N HIS A 143 -26.17 -11.13 55.16
CA HIS A 143 -26.31 -10.98 56.60
C HIS A 143 -25.62 -9.72 57.12
N LEU A 144 -24.39 -9.44 56.65
CA LEU A 144 -23.67 -8.22 56.99
C LEU A 144 -24.45 -6.97 56.54
N LEU A 145 -25.01 -6.97 55.32
CA LEU A 145 -25.82 -5.87 54.81
C LEU A 145 -27.07 -5.65 55.67
N ARG A 146 -27.77 -6.72 56.08
CA ARG A 146 -28.91 -6.61 56.99
C ARG A 146 -28.51 -5.99 58.33
N TRP A 147 -27.40 -6.42 58.92
CA TRP A 147 -26.90 -5.88 60.19
C TRP A 147 -26.45 -4.42 60.08
N CYS A 148 -25.68 -4.08 59.04
CA CYS A 148 -25.26 -2.71 58.78
C CYS A 148 -26.44 -1.78 58.43
N SER A 149 -27.48 -2.30 57.77
CA SER A 149 -28.71 -1.54 57.50
C SER A 149 -29.49 -1.26 58.79
N ALA A 150 -29.54 -2.22 59.72
CA ALA A 150 -30.14 -2.02 61.04
C ALA A 150 -29.40 -0.94 61.84
N LEU A 151 -28.08 -0.82 61.67
CA LEU A 151 -27.22 0.21 62.26
C LEU A 151 -27.23 1.58 61.53
N ARG A 152 -28.00 1.72 60.44
CA ARG A 152 -28.00 2.90 59.53
C ARG A 152 -26.63 3.22 58.89
N ALA A 153 -25.78 2.20 58.71
CA ALA A 153 -24.45 2.33 58.10
C ALA A 153 -24.23 1.30 56.96
N PRO A 154 -25.10 1.23 55.92
CA PRO A 154 -25.00 0.22 54.87
C PRO A 154 -23.70 0.29 54.05
N GLY A 155 -23.04 1.45 54.01
CA GLY A 155 -21.77 1.64 53.30
C GLY A 155 -20.62 0.78 53.84
N VAL A 156 -20.64 0.39 55.13
CA VAL A 156 -19.60 -0.45 55.73
C VAL A 156 -19.64 -1.87 55.17
N ALA A 157 -20.82 -2.41 54.87
CA ALA A 157 -20.96 -3.74 54.27
C ALA A 157 -20.30 -3.81 52.87
N ALA A 158 -20.32 -2.71 52.11
CA ALA A 158 -19.68 -2.65 50.78
C ALA A 158 -18.14 -2.82 50.83
N LEU A 159 -17.51 -2.53 51.98
CA LEU A 159 -16.06 -2.73 52.17
C LEU A 159 -15.66 -4.22 52.20
N LEU A 160 -16.61 -5.14 52.46
CA LEU A 160 -16.32 -6.58 52.40
C LEU A 160 -15.90 -7.01 50.98
N ALA A 161 -16.53 -6.44 49.94
CA ALA A 161 -16.16 -6.66 48.55
C ALA A 161 -14.72 -6.19 48.26
N VAL A 162 -14.32 -5.06 48.86
CA VAL A 162 -12.96 -4.51 48.72
C VAL A 162 -11.96 -5.44 49.40
N ARG A 163 -12.22 -5.88 50.64
CA ARG A 163 -11.33 -6.81 51.37
C ARG A 163 -11.15 -8.15 50.63
N LEU A 164 -12.21 -8.68 50.04
CA LEU A 164 -12.14 -9.90 49.22
C LEU A 164 -11.26 -9.68 47.97
N ARG A 165 -11.41 -8.55 47.27
CA ARG A 165 -10.54 -8.20 46.12
C ARG A 165 -9.09 -8.04 46.55
N CYS A 166 -8.84 -7.40 47.69
CA CYS A 166 -7.48 -7.24 48.22
C CYS A 166 -6.84 -8.62 48.50
N ALA A 167 -7.56 -9.54 49.14
CA ALA A 167 -7.06 -10.87 49.46
C ALA A 167 -6.77 -11.74 48.21
N LEU A 168 -7.56 -11.60 47.15
CA LEU A 168 -7.43 -12.42 45.94
C LEU A 168 -6.51 -11.81 44.88
N LEU A 169 -6.44 -10.48 44.80
CA LEU A 169 -5.80 -9.77 43.70
C LEU A 169 -4.63 -8.89 44.15
N GLN A 170 -4.79 -8.08 45.20
CA GLN A 170 -3.80 -7.04 45.51
C GLN A 170 -2.47 -7.63 46.01
N THR A 171 -1.36 -7.20 45.39
CA THR A 171 -0.01 -7.46 45.91
C THR A 171 0.22 -6.67 47.18
N ASP A 172 0.82 -7.27 48.20
CA ASP A 172 1.13 -6.58 49.44
C ASP A 172 2.07 -5.40 49.16
N LEU A 173 1.65 -4.19 49.53
CA LEU A 173 2.34 -2.94 49.26
C LEU A 173 3.66 -2.82 50.05
N VAL A 174 3.81 -3.58 51.13
CA VAL A 174 4.99 -3.51 52.02
C VAL A 174 5.99 -4.61 51.70
N THR A 175 5.52 -5.84 51.46
CA THR A 175 6.39 -7.00 51.21
C THR A 175 6.61 -7.27 49.71
N GLY A 176 5.75 -6.75 48.84
CA GLY A 176 5.76 -7.04 47.41
C GLY A 176 5.32 -8.45 47.05
N GLU A 177 4.83 -9.24 48.02
CA GLU A 177 4.39 -10.60 47.78
C GLU A 177 3.02 -10.65 47.08
N GLU A 178 2.90 -11.52 46.07
CA GLU A 178 1.65 -11.76 45.38
C GLU A 178 0.76 -12.73 46.18
N PRO A 179 -0.56 -12.53 46.20
CA PRO A 179 -1.45 -13.46 46.88
C PRO A 179 -1.35 -14.88 46.28
N PRO A 180 -1.44 -15.92 47.11
CA PRO A 180 -1.27 -17.31 46.67
C PRO A 180 -2.23 -17.66 45.53
N GLY A 181 -1.75 -18.30 44.47
CA GLY A 181 -2.61 -18.72 43.35
C GLY A 181 -3.07 -17.60 42.40
N ARG A 182 -2.70 -16.32 42.63
CA ARG A 182 -3.01 -15.20 41.72
C ARG A 182 -2.52 -15.45 40.30
N ARG A 183 -1.24 -15.81 40.11
CA ARG A 183 -0.67 -16.10 38.78
C ARG A 183 -1.42 -17.23 38.07
N ALA A 184 -1.76 -18.26 38.84
CA ALA A 184 -2.50 -19.39 38.34
C ALA A 184 -3.90 -18.93 37.86
N LEU A 185 -4.63 -18.16 38.68
CA LEU A 185 -5.93 -17.57 38.32
C LEU A 185 -5.83 -16.69 37.06
N PHE A 186 -4.86 -15.78 36.97
CA PHE A 186 -4.68 -14.92 35.79
C PHE A 186 -4.35 -15.72 34.53
N SER A 187 -3.54 -16.78 34.65
CA SER A 187 -3.24 -17.68 33.53
C SER A 187 -4.47 -18.46 33.06
N PHE A 188 -5.32 -18.88 34.00
CA PHE A 188 -6.60 -19.54 33.74
C PHE A 188 -7.57 -18.59 33.03
N LEU A 189 -7.78 -17.39 33.58
CA LEU A 189 -8.64 -16.35 33.00
C LEU A 189 -8.19 -15.96 31.59
N ARG A 190 -6.87 -15.81 31.36
CA ARG A 190 -6.32 -15.56 30.02
C ARG A 190 -6.70 -16.67 29.02
N ARG A 191 -6.47 -17.93 29.41
CA ARG A 191 -6.79 -19.09 28.55
C ARG A 191 -8.29 -19.21 28.30
N HIS A 192 -9.11 -18.94 29.31
CA HIS A 192 -10.56 -18.90 29.21
C HIS A 192 -11.04 -17.82 28.24
N GLY A 193 -10.51 -16.60 28.33
CA GLY A 193 -10.83 -15.51 27.39
C GLY A 193 -10.49 -15.86 25.94
N GLN A 194 -9.34 -16.47 25.71
CA GLN A 194 -8.94 -16.95 24.39
C GLN A 194 -9.92 -18.01 23.84
N LEU A 195 -10.37 -18.94 24.69
CA LEU A 195 -11.38 -19.94 24.31
C LEU A 195 -12.73 -19.30 23.96
N VAL A 196 -13.20 -18.33 24.75
CA VAL A 196 -14.46 -17.62 24.48
C VAL A 196 -14.40 -16.85 23.15
N LEU A 197 -13.28 -16.18 22.86
CA LEU A 197 -13.09 -15.50 21.58
C LEU A 197 -13.01 -16.51 20.40
N ALA A 198 -12.41 -17.68 20.61
CA ALA A 198 -12.33 -18.73 19.60
C ALA A 198 -13.70 -19.38 19.31
N THR A 199 -14.55 -19.59 20.33
CA THR A 199 -15.91 -20.12 20.14
C THR A 199 -16.82 -19.10 19.44
N GLN A 200 -16.73 -17.81 19.81
CA GLN A 200 -17.44 -16.73 19.13
C GLN A 200 -17.01 -16.56 17.67
N ARG A 201 -15.73 -16.80 17.36
CA ARG A 201 -15.22 -16.86 15.98
C ARG A 201 -15.92 -17.95 15.17
N ARG A 202 -16.05 -19.17 15.72
CA ARG A 202 -16.72 -20.28 15.02
C ARG A 202 -18.21 -20.03 14.81
N ALA A 203 -18.87 -19.38 15.77
CA ALA A 203 -20.30 -19.07 15.70
C ALA A 203 -20.65 -18.00 14.66
N THR A 204 -19.71 -17.11 14.31
CA THR A 204 -19.95 -16.01 13.36
C THR A 204 -19.71 -16.37 11.89
N GLY A 205 -19.24 -17.59 11.61
CA GLY A 205 -19.36 -18.24 10.29
C GLY A 205 -18.89 -17.46 9.06
N ASN A 206 -17.93 -16.53 9.20
CA ASN A 206 -17.54 -15.61 8.11
C ASN A 206 -16.15 -15.88 7.51
N ASP A 207 -15.56 -17.03 7.81
CA ASP A 207 -14.33 -17.52 7.14
C ASP A 207 -14.69 -18.81 6.39
N GLY A 208 -15.01 -18.67 5.10
CA GLY A 208 -14.83 -19.76 4.14
C GLY A 208 -13.37 -19.78 3.72
N ASP A 209 -12.75 -20.95 3.81
CA ASP A 209 -11.38 -21.32 3.42
C ASP A 209 -10.23 -20.46 3.99
N ASP A 210 -9.48 -21.03 4.93
CA ASP A 210 -8.08 -21.41 4.70
C ASP A 210 -7.48 -22.04 5.97
N ASN A 211 -6.82 -23.19 5.78
CA ASN A 211 -6.04 -23.99 6.74
C ASN A 211 -6.81 -24.69 7.88
N VAL A 212 -7.41 -25.82 7.51
CA VAL A 212 -7.53 -26.99 8.38
C VAL A 212 -6.14 -27.63 8.52
N ASP A 213 -5.83 -28.14 9.72
CA ASP A 213 -4.60 -28.79 10.17
C ASP A 213 -3.50 -27.85 10.72
N ASP A 214 -3.55 -27.57 12.04
CA ASP A 214 -2.38 -27.77 12.94
C ASP A 214 -2.60 -27.44 14.45
N LEU A 215 -3.80 -27.59 15.01
CA LEU A 215 -3.99 -27.46 16.48
C LEU A 215 -4.91 -28.53 17.10
N GLU A 216 -4.95 -29.74 16.52
CA GLU A 216 -5.46 -30.93 17.21
C GLU A 216 -4.31 -31.77 17.78
N ARG A 217 -3.60 -31.20 18.75
CA ARG A 217 -2.77 -32.00 19.64
C ARG A 217 -2.59 -31.30 20.98
N ASP A 218 -3.68 -31.23 21.75
CA ASP A 218 -3.63 -31.42 23.20
C ASP A 218 -5.04 -31.57 23.81
N GLY A 219 -5.27 -32.74 24.42
CA GLY A 219 -6.09 -32.88 25.64
C GLY A 219 -7.60 -32.64 25.58
N ALA A 220 -8.33 -33.66 25.13
CA ALA A 220 -9.72 -34.02 25.43
C ALA A 220 -10.57 -33.16 26.38
N LEU A 221 -11.74 -32.72 25.88
CA LEU A 221 -12.99 -32.65 26.65
C LEU A 221 -14.16 -32.99 25.71
N LYS A 222 -14.56 -34.26 25.73
CA LYS A 222 -15.82 -34.76 25.14
C LYS A 222 -16.94 -34.38 26.11
N VAL A 223 -17.84 -33.49 25.70
CA VAL A 223 -19.16 -33.36 26.32
C VAL A 223 -20.09 -34.33 25.60
N ALA A 224 -20.45 -35.41 26.28
CA ALA A 224 -21.50 -36.33 25.85
C ALA A 224 -22.86 -35.77 26.28
N GLY A 225 -23.83 -35.78 25.35
CA GLY A 225 -25.23 -35.44 25.61
C GLY A 225 -26.05 -35.48 24.33
N ASP A 226 -26.59 -36.65 24.01
CA ASP A 226 -27.58 -36.89 22.96
C ASP A 226 -28.77 -35.91 23.05
N ALA A 227 -29.06 -35.21 21.95
CA ALA A 227 -30.43 -34.84 21.57
C ALA A 227 -30.49 -34.33 20.10
N ARG A 228 -31.03 -35.20 19.24
CA ARG A 228 -31.85 -34.96 18.03
C ARG A 228 -31.60 -33.71 17.15
N GLU A 229 -31.41 -34.04 15.86
CA GLU A 229 -31.53 -33.18 14.68
C GLU A 229 -32.62 -32.09 14.76
N GLY A 230 -32.22 -30.88 14.38
CA GLY A 230 -33.10 -29.75 14.09
C GLY A 230 -32.29 -28.46 13.96
N SER A 231 -31.93 -28.06 12.73
CA SER A 231 -31.31 -26.76 12.45
C SER A 231 -32.17 -25.60 12.98
N PRO A 232 -31.59 -24.59 13.65
CA PRO A 232 -32.22 -23.27 13.73
C PRO A 232 -31.63 -22.31 12.69
N ALA A 233 -32.51 -21.50 12.11
CA ALA A 233 -32.22 -20.43 11.16
C ALA A 233 -31.38 -19.28 11.77
N PRO A 234 -30.71 -18.44 10.95
CA PRO A 234 -29.85 -17.38 11.45
C PRO A 234 -30.72 -16.19 11.89
N GLY A 235 -30.89 -16.02 13.19
CA GLY A 235 -31.62 -14.90 13.76
C GLY A 235 -31.30 -14.74 15.25
N SER A 236 -30.51 -13.71 15.56
CA SER A 236 -30.40 -13.05 16.88
C SER A 236 -30.58 -13.94 18.11
N THR A 237 -29.53 -14.69 18.50
CA THR A 237 -29.43 -15.20 19.86
C THR A 237 -28.19 -14.58 20.51
N LEU A 238 -28.42 -13.74 21.52
CA LEU A 238 -27.36 -13.26 22.41
C LEU A 238 -26.63 -14.48 23.00
N PRO A 239 -25.29 -14.47 23.08
CA PRO A 239 -24.55 -15.58 23.67
C PRO A 239 -24.98 -15.74 25.14
N ALA A 240 -25.30 -16.98 25.54
CA ALA A 240 -25.62 -17.30 26.93
C ALA A 240 -24.50 -16.79 27.86
N PRO A 241 -24.84 -16.23 29.04
CA PRO A 241 -23.82 -15.72 29.96
C PRO A 241 -22.94 -16.87 30.42
N ASP A 242 -21.65 -16.75 30.12
CA ASP A 242 -20.63 -17.67 30.58
C ASP A 242 -20.67 -17.75 32.12
N SER A 243 -20.84 -18.95 32.67
CA SER A 243 -20.95 -19.19 34.12
C SER A 243 -19.78 -18.59 34.90
N LEU A 244 -18.57 -18.60 34.32
CA LEU A 244 -17.38 -18.00 34.92
C LEU A 244 -17.50 -16.47 34.97
N MET A 245 -17.90 -15.84 33.86
CA MET A 245 -18.06 -14.37 33.81
C MET A 245 -19.15 -13.89 34.76
N ALA A 246 -20.24 -14.65 34.87
CA ALA A 246 -21.29 -14.38 35.85
C ALA A 246 -20.75 -14.49 37.28
N CYS A 247 -19.92 -15.49 37.59
CA CYS A 247 -19.27 -15.63 38.89
C CYS A 247 -18.31 -14.47 39.21
N LEU A 248 -17.49 -14.04 38.24
CA LEU A 248 -16.58 -12.91 38.41
C LEU A 248 -17.30 -11.57 38.63
N HIS A 249 -18.47 -11.39 38.00
CA HIS A 249 -19.33 -10.23 38.23
C HIS A 249 -19.95 -10.24 39.63
N ARG A 250 -20.47 -11.40 40.08
CA ARG A 250 -21.07 -11.53 41.42
C ARG A 250 -20.04 -11.33 42.55
N LEU A 251 -18.82 -11.82 42.37
CA LEU A 251 -17.69 -11.56 43.27
C LEU A 251 -17.11 -10.13 43.14
N GLY A 252 -17.56 -9.36 42.14
CA GLY A 252 -17.07 -8.02 41.85
C GLY A 252 -15.61 -7.96 41.37
N LEU A 253 -15.00 -9.09 40.98
CA LEU A 253 -13.60 -9.15 40.53
C LEU A 253 -13.40 -8.43 39.19
N ASN A 254 -14.41 -8.44 38.31
CA ASN A 254 -14.39 -7.71 37.04
C ASN A 254 -14.38 -6.17 37.19
N GLN A 255 -14.65 -5.64 38.39
CA GLN A 255 -14.49 -4.21 38.67
C GLN A 255 -13.04 -3.83 38.98
N SER A 256 -12.16 -4.81 39.25
CA SER A 256 -10.73 -4.57 39.49
C SER A 256 -10.02 -4.13 38.22
N ALA A 257 -9.17 -3.10 38.35
CA ALA A 257 -8.35 -2.58 37.25
C ALA A 257 -7.43 -3.67 36.66
N GLU A 258 -6.94 -4.59 37.48
CA GLU A 258 -6.00 -5.63 37.06
C GLU A 258 -6.67 -6.71 36.20
N VAL A 259 -7.89 -7.11 36.56
CA VAL A 259 -8.70 -8.08 35.80
C VAL A 259 -9.17 -7.43 34.48
N LYS A 260 -9.57 -6.17 34.53
CA LYS A 260 -9.88 -5.37 33.33
C LYS A 260 -8.68 -5.28 32.39
N GLN A 261 -7.48 -5.00 32.91
CA GLN A 261 -6.24 -4.96 32.12
C GLN A 261 -5.89 -6.33 31.54
N LEU A 262 -6.11 -7.42 32.29
CA LEU A 262 -5.96 -8.78 31.77
C LEU A 262 -6.87 -9.01 30.56
N TRP A 263 -8.17 -8.72 30.69
CA TRP A 263 -9.11 -8.88 29.58
C TRP A 263 -8.73 -8.01 28.38
N ARG A 264 -8.33 -6.75 28.62
CA ARG A 264 -7.81 -5.88 27.57
C ARG A 264 -6.62 -6.52 26.86
N SER A 265 -5.61 -7.00 27.58
CA SER A 265 -4.44 -7.65 26.99
C SER A 265 -4.78 -8.89 26.14
N VAL A 266 -5.79 -9.67 26.54
CA VAL A 266 -6.29 -10.81 25.74
C VAL A 266 -6.89 -10.34 24.42
N LEU A 267 -7.66 -9.25 24.44
CA LEU A 267 -8.24 -8.66 23.23
C LEU A 267 -7.14 -8.08 22.32
N GLU A 268 -6.14 -7.40 22.88
CA GLU A 268 -5.01 -6.83 22.13
C GLU A 268 -4.16 -7.93 21.47
N ASP A 269 -3.86 -9.02 22.20
CA ASP A 269 -3.15 -10.19 21.66
C ASP A 269 -3.98 -10.88 20.57
N SER A 270 -5.31 -11.03 20.76
CA SER A 270 -6.19 -11.59 19.74
C SER A 270 -6.24 -10.76 18.45
N ILE A 271 -6.17 -9.42 18.55
CA ILE A 271 -6.09 -8.53 17.38
C ILE A 271 -4.75 -8.75 16.68
N ARG A 272 -3.65 -8.78 17.43
CA ARG A 272 -2.29 -8.97 16.88
C ARG A 272 -2.15 -10.32 16.18
N ASP A 273 -2.68 -11.38 16.77
CA ASP A 273 -2.62 -12.73 16.20
C ASP A 273 -3.46 -12.86 14.94
N ARG A 274 -4.64 -12.23 14.90
CA ARG A 274 -5.49 -12.20 13.70
C ARG A 274 -4.87 -11.42 12.54
N LEU A 275 -4.02 -10.44 12.83
CA LEU A 275 -3.33 -9.60 11.83
C LEU A 275 -1.88 -10.03 11.59
N ARG A 276 -1.45 -11.18 12.11
CA ARG A 276 -0.06 -11.66 11.96
C ARG A 276 0.21 -12.10 10.53
N ASP A 277 -0.67 -12.96 10.01
CA ASP A 277 -0.55 -13.57 8.69
C ASP A 277 -1.69 -13.01 7.82
N LEU A 278 -1.52 -11.77 7.38
CA LEU A 278 -2.43 -11.18 6.41
C LEU A 278 -2.14 -11.79 5.04
N SER A 279 -3.18 -12.00 4.22
CA SER A 279 -2.98 -12.48 2.84
C SER A 279 -2.13 -11.50 2.04
N ASP A 280 -1.29 -12.07 1.17
CA ASP A 280 -0.50 -11.36 0.14
C ASP A 280 -1.36 -10.94 -1.06
N ASP A 281 -2.65 -11.26 -1.05
CA ASP A 281 -3.60 -10.74 -2.03
C ASP A 281 -4.02 -9.30 -1.67
N PHE A 282 -3.55 -8.34 -2.49
CA PHE A 282 -3.85 -6.91 -2.34
C PHE A 282 -5.08 -6.45 -3.13
N SER A 283 -5.73 -7.35 -3.88
CA SER A 283 -6.87 -7.04 -4.75
C SER A 283 -8.21 -6.95 -4.00
N THR A 284 -8.24 -7.29 -2.71
CA THR A 284 -9.46 -7.33 -1.89
C THR A 284 -9.39 -6.36 -0.71
N ARG A 285 -10.55 -5.82 -0.32
CA ARG A 285 -10.68 -4.99 0.90
C ARG A 285 -10.83 -5.89 2.11
N ILE A 286 -9.84 -5.88 3.00
CA ILE A 286 -9.76 -6.78 4.15
C ILE A 286 -10.15 -6.04 5.43
N VAL A 287 -9.92 -4.72 5.52
CA VAL A 287 -10.20 -3.93 6.74
C VAL A 287 -11.66 -4.02 7.15
N HIS A 288 -12.59 -3.97 6.21
CA HIS A 288 -14.02 -4.10 6.50
C HIS A 288 -14.35 -5.46 7.16
N LYS A 289 -13.74 -6.55 6.68
CA LYS A 289 -13.90 -7.89 7.28
C LYS A 289 -13.34 -7.95 8.69
N GLN A 290 -12.22 -7.26 8.95
CA GLN A 290 -11.64 -7.21 10.30
C GLN A 290 -12.45 -6.33 11.26
N LEU A 291 -13.02 -5.22 10.77
CA LEU A 291 -13.91 -4.37 11.56
C LEU A 291 -15.22 -5.09 11.88
N SER A 292 -15.80 -5.83 10.93
CA SER A 292 -16.99 -6.63 11.20
C SER A 292 -16.71 -7.73 12.23
N TRP A 293 -15.56 -8.40 12.17
CA TRP A 293 -15.14 -9.34 13.21
C TRP A 293 -15.04 -8.67 14.59
N LEU A 294 -14.45 -7.48 14.69
CA LEU A 294 -14.37 -6.72 15.94
C LEU A 294 -15.78 -6.40 16.49
N GLU A 295 -16.71 -6.02 15.62
CA GLU A 295 -18.10 -5.74 16.01
C GLU A 295 -18.91 -6.98 16.42
N HIS A 296 -18.66 -8.14 15.80
CA HIS A 296 -19.47 -9.34 16.03
C HIS A 296 -18.87 -10.33 17.04
N SER A 297 -17.55 -10.28 17.29
CA SER A 297 -16.87 -11.16 18.24
C SER A 297 -16.36 -10.38 19.47
N VAL A 298 -15.62 -9.29 19.25
CA VAL A 298 -14.96 -8.56 20.36
C VAL A 298 -15.96 -7.71 21.15
N VAL A 299 -16.91 -7.03 20.49
CA VAL A 299 -17.91 -6.20 21.18
C VAL A 299 -18.83 -7.01 22.11
N PRO A 300 -19.36 -8.19 21.72
CA PRO A 300 -20.08 -9.06 22.65
C PRO A 300 -19.24 -9.51 23.84
N PHE A 301 -17.96 -9.85 23.63
CA PHE A 301 -17.04 -10.16 24.71
C PHE A 301 -16.87 -8.99 25.69
N VAL A 302 -16.68 -7.76 25.17
CA VAL A 302 -16.59 -6.54 26.01
C VAL A 302 -17.90 -6.30 26.79
N ARG A 303 -19.07 -6.57 26.21
CA ARG A 303 -20.37 -6.49 26.93
C ARG A 303 -20.46 -7.53 28.05
N MET A 304 -19.90 -8.72 27.84
CA MET A 304 -19.84 -9.77 28.85
C MET A 304 -18.89 -9.41 30.00
N VAL A 305 -17.75 -8.78 29.72
CA VAL A 305 -16.79 -8.30 30.73
C VAL A 305 -17.32 -7.09 31.50
N LEU A 306 -18.00 -6.16 30.82
CA LEU A 306 -18.55 -4.92 31.38
C LEU A 306 -20.08 -4.96 31.37
N SER A 307 -20.65 -5.88 32.15
CA SER A 307 -22.10 -6.03 32.29
C SER A 307 -22.68 -4.89 33.14
N ASP A 308 -23.89 -4.44 32.78
CA ASP A 308 -24.64 -3.48 33.59
C ASP A 308 -25.10 -4.22 34.85
N SER A 309 -24.55 -3.84 36.01
CA SER A 309 -24.94 -4.42 37.29
C SER A 309 -26.29 -3.87 37.70
N ASP A 310 -27.38 -4.40 37.15
CA ASP A 310 -28.70 -4.24 37.76
C ASP A 310 -28.82 -5.23 38.92
N GLY A 311 -28.25 -4.82 40.06
CA GLY A 311 -28.43 -5.49 41.34
C GLY A 311 -29.68 -4.95 42.02
N GLY A 312 -30.83 -5.63 41.84
CA GLY A 312 -31.86 -5.69 42.87
C GLY A 312 -33.27 -5.26 42.50
N SER A 313 -33.96 -5.99 41.63
CA SER A 313 -35.39 -6.25 41.83
C SER A 313 -35.81 -7.58 41.20
N ASP A 314 -36.70 -8.26 41.92
CA ASP A 314 -37.59 -9.35 41.47
C ASP A 314 -37.08 -10.80 41.54
N ALA A 315 -37.20 -11.35 42.75
CA ALA A 315 -37.94 -12.60 42.92
C ALA A 315 -38.95 -12.41 44.07
N CYS A 316 -40.25 -12.34 43.71
CA CYS A 316 -41.49 -12.15 44.49
C CYS A 316 -42.16 -10.84 44.04
N CYS A 317 -43.13 -10.83 43.12
CA CYS A 317 -44.50 -11.25 43.40
C CYS A 317 -45.23 -11.62 42.09
N HIS A 318 -45.83 -12.80 42.05
CA HIS A 318 -47.01 -13.04 41.23
C HIS A 318 -48.20 -12.33 41.89
N SER A 319 -48.83 -11.36 41.23
CA SER A 319 -50.30 -11.28 41.21
C SER A 319 -50.81 -10.37 40.08
N SER A 320 -51.94 -10.80 39.55
CA SER A 320 -52.65 -10.35 38.37
C SER A 320 -53.23 -8.94 38.46
N GLY A 321 -53.37 -8.28 37.31
CA GLY A 321 -54.22 -7.10 37.17
C GLY A 321 -54.05 -6.41 35.82
N GLY A 322 -54.67 -6.96 34.77
CA GLY A 322 -54.76 -6.27 33.50
C GLY A 322 -55.69 -5.06 33.59
N PHE A 323 -55.40 -4.00 32.86
CA PHE A 323 -56.43 -3.22 32.17
C PHE A 323 -55.83 -2.45 30.99
N THR A 324 -56.52 -2.61 29.87
CA THR A 324 -56.36 -1.96 28.57
C THR A 324 -56.63 -0.45 28.63
N GLY A 325 -55.95 0.34 27.78
CA GLY A 325 -56.26 1.76 27.62
C GLY A 325 -55.53 2.44 26.47
N THR A 326 -56.00 2.21 25.26
CA THR A 326 -55.77 3.02 24.05
C THR A 326 -56.20 4.49 24.21
N SER A 327 -55.52 5.40 23.49
CA SER A 327 -56.05 6.58 22.76
C SER A 327 -55.08 7.78 22.89
N MET A 328 -54.35 8.16 21.82
CA MET A 328 -54.76 9.07 20.73
C MET A 328 -55.00 10.55 21.16
N ILE A 329 -54.11 11.41 20.64
CA ILE A 329 -54.40 12.54 19.73
C ILE A 329 -54.39 14.01 20.24
N HIS A 330 -53.82 14.86 19.35
CA HIS A 330 -53.96 16.32 19.10
C HIS A 330 -53.11 17.32 19.91
N HIS A 331 -52.14 18.00 19.27
CA HIS A 331 -52.22 19.20 18.41
C HIS A 331 -52.23 20.51 19.21
N GLY A 332 -51.36 21.45 18.81
CA GLY A 332 -51.49 22.87 19.17
C GLY A 332 -50.14 23.54 19.28
N GLY A 333 -49.74 24.28 18.25
CA GLY A 333 -48.43 24.91 18.20
C GLY A 333 -48.35 26.30 18.83
N ASN A 334 -47.17 26.88 18.58
CA ASN A 334 -46.91 28.27 18.21
C ASN A 334 -46.31 29.23 19.27
N VAL A 335 -45.30 29.96 18.76
CA VAL A 335 -44.73 31.28 19.11
C VAL A 335 -43.96 31.48 20.43
N GLY A 336 -42.63 31.60 20.27
CA GLY A 336 -41.79 32.79 20.50
C GLY A 336 -42.03 33.72 21.70
N GLY A 337 -40.95 34.04 22.41
CA GLY A 337 -40.89 35.21 23.29
C GLY A 337 -39.68 35.21 24.23
N MET A 338 -38.81 36.20 24.09
CA MET A 338 -37.57 36.41 24.83
C MET A 338 -37.78 36.93 26.27
N SER A 339 -36.77 36.65 27.11
CA SER A 339 -36.14 37.55 28.11
C SER A 339 -36.39 37.30 29.61
N ARG A 340 -35.27 37.07 30.35
CA ARG A 340 -34.80 37.58 31.68
C ARG A 340 -35.83 37.74 32.82
N ASP A 341 -35.61 37.38 34.09
CA ASP A 341 -34.44 37.55 34.98
C ASP A 341 -34.63 36.78 36.32
N ARG A 342 -33.50 36.35 36.92
CA ARG A 342 -33.10 36.21 38.36
C ARG A 342 -34.03 35.72 39.52
N HIS A 343 -33.48 34.74 40.26
CA HIS A 343 -33.44 34.49 41.74
C HIS A 343 -34.74 34.62 42.57
N THR A 344 -35.17 33.66 43.40
CA THR A 344 -34.53 33.10 44.62
C THR A 344 -35.32 31.90 45.19
N VAL A 345 -34.58 30.87 45.66
CA VAL A 345 -34.64 30.21 47.00
C VAL A 345 -35.85 29.34 47.43
N THR A 346 -35.49 28.07 47.73
CA THR A 346 -36.02 27.05 48.67
C THR A 346 -37.37 26.34 48.45
N GLY A 347 -37.29 25.00 48.41
CA GLY A 347 -38.31 24.13 49.00
C GLY A 347 -38.39 22.73 48.39
N CYS A 348 -38.08 21.71 49.21
CA CYS A 348 -38.42 20.28 49.09
C CYS A 348 -37.39 19.36 48.41
N GLU A 349 -36.53 18.80 49.27
CA GLU A 349 -35.75 17.59 49.06
C GLU A 349 -36.68 16.36 49.05
N GLU A 350 -36.75 15.67 47.91
CA GLU A 350 -37.16 14.26 47.82
C GLU A 350 -36.76 13.71 46.43
N ALA A 351 -35.46 13.55 46.18
CA ALA A 351 -34.95 12.93 44.95
C ALA A 351 -33.51 12.41 45.12
N GLY A 352 -33.26 11.57 46.14
CA GLY A 352 -31.92 11.08 46.46
C GLY A 352 -31.54 9.70 45.90
N SER A 353 -32.51 8.87 45.48
CA SER A 353 -32.23 7.45 45.21
C SER A 353 -32.16 7.06 43.72
N MET A 354 -32.91 7.74 42.83
CA MET A 354 -32.92 7.41 41.40
C MET A 354 -31.72 7.96 40.60
N CYS A 355 -30.97 8.94 41.13
CA CYS A 355 -29.86 9.58 40.41
C CYS A 355 -28.53 8.81 40.48
N VAL A 356 -28.33 7.90 41.43
CA VAL A 356 -27.03 7.21 41.62
C VAL A 356 -26.93 5.95 40.76
N SER A 357 -28.04 5.24 40.55
CA SER A 357 -28.10 4.06 39.66
C SER A 357 -27.99 4.44 38.17
N SER A 358 -28.54 5.59 37.76
CA SER A 358 -28.39 6.10 36.39
C SER A 358 -26.95 6.51 36.07
N GLN A 359 -26.27 7.20 37.00
CA GLN A 359 -24.87 7.66 36.83
C GLN A 359 -23.88 6.49 36.70
N THR A 360 -24.11 5.39 37.42
CA THR A 360 -23.25 4.20 37.37
C THR A 360 -23.43 3.41 36.07
N SER A 361 -24.65 3.30 35.57
CA SER A 361 -24.95 2.71 34.25
C SER A 361 -24.37 3.53 33.09
N GLU A 362 -24.45 4.87 33.17
CA GLU A 362 -23.84 5.78 32.20
C GLU A 362 -22.32 5.66 32.17
N ALA A 363 -21.66 5.53 33.33
CA ALA A 363 -20.22 5.33 33.43
C ALA A 363 -19.76 4.00 32.79
N VAL A 364 -20.49 2.90 33.03
CA VAL A 364 -20.19 1.59 32.40
C VAL A 364 -20.42 1.62 30.89
N ARG A 365 -21.45 2.33 30.42
CA ARG A 365 -21.66 2.57 28.98
C ARG A 365 -20.51 3.37 28.36
N ALA A 366 -20.08 4.45 29.01
CA ALA A 366 -18.95 5.25 28.56
C ALA A 366 -17.63 4.44 28.52
N GLU A 367 -17.36 3.61 29.53
CA GLU A 367 -16.19 2.73 29.55
C GLU A 367 -16.23 1.69 28.41
N ARG A 368 -17.40 1.09 28.15
CA ARG A 368 -17.60 0.18 27.01
C ARG A 368 -17.31 0.88 25.67
N GLU A 369 -17.80 2.11 25.50
CA GLU A 369 -17.57 2.90 24.29
C GLU A 369 -16.10 3.27 24.12
N ALA A 370 -15.41 3.63 25.20
CA ALA A 370 -13.98 3.88 25.20
C ALA A 370 -13.17 2.64 24.79
N TRP A 371 -13.46 1.47 25.36
CA TRP A 371 -12.80 0.21 24.96
C TRP A 371 -13.03 -0.13 23.50
N ARG A 372 -14.24 0.08 22.99
CA ARG A 372 -14.55 -0.15 21.57
C ARG A 372 -13.76 0.78 20.66
N ALA A 373 -13.69 2.07 21.00
CA ALA A 373 -12.94 3.05 20.24
C ALA A 373 -11.43 2.72 20.25
N ASP A 374 -10.88 2.42 21.43
CA ASP A 374 -9.47 2.04 21.60
C ASP A 374 -9.10 0.79 20.80
N LEU A 375 -9.90 -0.28 20.90
CA LEU A 375 -9.65 -1.53 20.19
C LEU A 375 -9.79 -1.36 18.68
N ARG A 376 -10.73 -0.53 18.22
CA ARG A 376 -10.86 -0.16 16.80
C ARG A 376 -9.61 0.56 16.31
N LEU A 377 -9.13 1.56 17.05
CA LEU A 377 -7.91 2.30 16.70
C LEU A 377 -6.67 1.39 16.72
N LEU A 378 -6.56 0.49 17.71
CA LEU A 378 -5.48 -0.49 17.79
C LEU A 378 -5.49 -1.44 16.58
N LEU A 379 -6.66 -1.93 16.17
CA LEU A 379 -6.81 -2.79 15.00
C LEU A 379 -6.35 -2.08 13.73
N LEU A 380 -6.80 -0.84 13.50
CA LEU A 380 -6.43 -0.05 12.33
C LEU A 380 -4.94 0.29 12.31
N HIS A 381 -4.37 0.67 13.46
CA HIS A 381 -2.95 0.94 13.60
C HIS A 381 -2.10 -0.31 13.33
N THR A 382 -2.48 -1.46 13.91
CA THR A 382 -1.76 -2.73 13.75
C THR A 382 -1.84 -3.21 12.30
N TYR A 383 -3.01 -3.11 11.66
CA TYR A 383 -3.18 -3.46 10.25
C TYR A 383 -2.28 -2.64 9.34
N ALA A 384 -2.31 -1.31 9.48
CA ALA A 384 -1.56 -0.43 8.62
C ALA A 384 -0.03 -0.55 8.83
N ARG A 385 0.41 -0.82 10.07
CA ARG A 385 1.82 -1.13 10.35
C ARG A 385 2.26 -2.44 9.70
N ARG A 386 1.41 -3.47 9.67
CA ARG A 386 1.72 -4.72 8.95
C ARG A 386 1.78 -4.51 7.44
N ARG A 387 0.83 -3.77 6.86
CA ARG A 387 0.87 -3.41 5.44
C ARG A 387 2.06 -2.51 5.06
N LEU A 388 2.68 -1.87 6.03
CA LEU A 388 3.90 -1.10 5.79
C LEU A 388 5.12 -2.00 5.57
N ASP A 389 5.17 -3.18 6.20
CA ASP A 389 6.27 -4.14 6.04
C ASP A 389 6.32 -4.67 4.59
N ASP A 390 5.15 -4.94 3.99
CA ASP A 390 4.98 -5.46 2.62
C ASP A 390 4.65 -4.35 1.59
N PHE A 391 5.01 -3.10 1.90
CA PHE A 391 4.58 -1.96 1.09
C PHE A 391 5.26 -1.91 -0.30
N TRP A 392 6.41 -2.58 -0.46
CA TRP A 392 7.08 -2.65 -1.75
C TRP A 392 6.26 -3.45 -2.76
N GLU A 393 5.69 -4.56 -2.32
CA GLU A 393 4.85 -5.47 -3.09
C GLU A 393 3.53 -4.77 -3.47
N ILE A 394 2.95 -3.99 -2.53
CA ILE A 394 1.80 -3.13 -2.81
C ILE A 394 2.11 -2.12 -3.94
N LEU A 395 3.33 -1.56 -3.98
CA LEU A 395 3.75 -0.63 -5.03
C LEU A 395 4.03 -1.32 -6.37
N SER A 396 4.57 -2.54 -6.37
CA SER A 396 4.83 -3.30 -7.59
C SER A 396 3.55 -3.76 -8.27
N ASP A 397 2.55 -4.15 -7.48
CA ASP A 397 1.31 -4.78 -7.96
C ASP A 397 0.22 -3.75 -8.32
N TYR A 398 0.54 -2.46 -8.25
CA TYR A 398 -0.35 -1.40 -8.74
C TYR A 398 -0.56 -1.56 -10.26
N PRO A 399 -1.81 -1.50 -10.77
CA PRO A 399 -3.03 -0.98 -10.14
C PRO A 399 -3.92 -2.01 -9.43
N GLU A 400 -3.57 -3.29 -9.40
CA GLU A 400 -4.39 -4.33 -8.76
C GLU A 400 -4.47 -4.14 -7.23
N SER A 401 -3.44 -3.52 -6.64
CA SER A 401 -3.34 -3.21 -5.20
C SER A 401 -4.13 -1.98 -4.71
N VAL A 402 -4.95 -1.35 -5.55
CA VAL A 402 -5.77 -0.16 -5.17
C VAL A 402 -6.66 -0.41 -3.94
N PRO A 403 -7.34 -1.55 -3.78
CA PRO A 403 -8.16 -1.84 -2.60
C PRO A 403 -7.35 -1.84 -1.29
N ALA A 404 -6.13 -2.39 -1.29
CA ALA A 404 -5.24 -2.34 -0.14
C ALA A 404 -4.79 -0.90 0.19
N LEU A 405 -4.56 -0.06 -0.83
CA LEU A 405 -4.24 1.35 -0.65
C LEU A 405 -5.42 2.15 -0.07
N GLU A 406 -6.66 1.89 -0.49
CA GLU A 406 -7.85 2.52 0.07
C GLU A 406 -8.07 2.13 1.54
N ASP A 407 -7.85 0.86 1.87
CA ASP A 407 -7.89 0.36 3.25
C ASP A 407 -6.83 1.03 4.12
N MET A 408 -5.61 1.20 3.60
CA MET A 408 -4.54 1.90 4.30
C MET A 408 -4.82 3.40 4.44
N HIS A 409 -5.41 4.03 3.43
CA HIS A 409 -5.90 5.41 3.50
C HIS A 409 -6.88 5.61 4.65
N TYR A 410 -7.86 4.71 4.78
CA TYR A 410 -8.82 4.72 5.88
C TYR A 410 -8.14 4.62 7.25
N CYS A 411 -7.14 3.74 7.38
CA CYS A 411 -6.37 3.58 8.62
C CYS A 411 -5.59 4.85 8.98
N LEU A 412 -4.92 5.47 8.00
CA LEU A 412 -4.12 6.70 8.19
C LEU A 412 -4.99 7.91 8.56
N GLN A 413 -6.21 7.99 8.05
CA GLN A 413 -7.17 9.04 8.43
C GLN A 413 -7.75 8.83 9.82
N SER A 414 -7.99 7.56 10.19
CA SER A 414 -8.57 7.21 11.49
C SER A 414 -7.56 7.32 12.64
N THR A 415 -6.24 7.33 12.35
CA THR A 415 -5.16 7.33 13.37
C THR A 415 -4.16 8.49 13.18
N PRO A 416 -4.60 9.77 13.13
CA PRO A 416 -3.73 10.88 12.78
C PRO A 416 -2.60 11.15 13.79
N GLU A 417 -2.84 10.85 15.08
CA GLU A 417 -1.89 11.12 16.17
C GLU A 417 -0.78 10.07 16.31
N SER A 418 -0.89 8.95 15.58
CA SER A 418 -0.01 7.78 15.76
C SER A 418 1.39 7.92 15.15
N GLY A 419 1.67 9.00 14.39
CA GLY A 419 2.93 9.17 13.66
C GLY A 419 3.08 8.26 12.43
N LEU A 420 2.12 7.38 12.15
CA LEU A 420 2.20 6.36 11.10
C LEU A 420 2.41 6.96 9.70
N LYS A 421 1.83 8.13 9.42
CA LYS A 421 2.07 8.86 8.15
C LYS A 421 3.56 9.19 7.94
N THR A 422 4.25 9.60 9.00
CA THR A 422 5.69 9.92 8.93
C THR A 422 6.54 8.66 8.79
N GLU A 423 6.17 7.58 9.47
CA GLU A 423 6.81 6.28 9.34
C GLU A 423 6.67 5.75 7.90
N LEU A 424 5.47 5.78 7.33
CA LEU A 424 5.21 5.42 5.92
C LEU A 424 6.11 6.18 4.95
N VAL A 425 6.18 7.51 5.08
CA VAL A 425 7.02 8.36 4.22
C VAL A 425 8.50 7.98 4.33
N GLN A 426 9.00 7.72 5.54
CA GLN A 426 10.40 7.34 5.77
C GLN A 426 10.71 5.94 5.23
N THR A 427 9.83 4.97 5.48
CA THR A 427 9.97 3.59 5.00
C THR A 427 9.97 3.55 3.47
N VAL A 428 9.03 4.23 2.81
CA VAL A 428 8.99 4.26 1.33
C VAL A 428 10.24 4.92 0.76
N ARG A 429 10.72 6.04 1.34
CA ARG A 429 11.99 6.65 0.92
C ARG A 429 13.16 5.65 1.01
N HIS A 430 13.22 4.89 2.10
CA HIS A 430 14.25 3.86 2.29
C HIS A 430 14.11 2.72 1.27
N LEU A 431 12.89 2.25 1.00
CA LEU A 431 12.62 1.19 0.00
C LEU A 431 13.01 1.63 -1.42
N LEU A 432 12.60 2.84 -1.84
CA LEU A 432 12.99 3.40 -3.13
C LEU A 432 14.51 3.51 -3.24
N SER A 433 15.18 4.02 -2.20
CA SER A 433 16.64 4.20 -2.25
C SER A 433 17.42 2.89 -2.25
N SER A 434 17.02 1.93 -1.41
CA SER A 434 17.72 0.65 -1.27
C SER A 434 17.57 -0.26 -2.48
N ARG A 435 16.44 -0.19 -3.20
CA ARG A 435 16.12 -1.07 -4.35
C ARG A 435 16.35 -0.40 -5.71
N LEU A 436 15.98 0.87 -5.88
CA LEU A 436 16.02 1.53 -7.20
C LEU A 436 17.35 2.24 -7.50
N HIS A 437 18.09 2.77 -6.52
CA HIS A 437 19.29 3.58 -6.77
C HIS A 437 20.55 2.76 -7.11
N ARG A 438 20.40 1.50 -7.51
CA ARG A 438 21.52 0.61 -7.85
C ARG A 438 21.96 0.87 -9.29
N ALA A 439 23.27 0.82 -9.54
CA ALA A 439 23.86 1.14 -10.85
C ALA A 439 23.44 0.19 -12.00
N GLY A 440 22.85 -0.97 -11.70
CA GLY A 440 22.36 -1.94 -12.69
C GLY A 440 20.86 -1.84 -13.02
N THR A 441 20.08 -1.02 -12.30
CA THR A 441 18.64 -0.90 -12.55
C THR A 441 18.38 -0.10 -13.82
N ARG A 442 17.49 -0.56 -14.71
CA ARG A 442 17.14 0.17 -15.93
C ARG A 442 16.31 1.41 -15.58
N THR A 443 16.47 2.49 -16.35
CA THR A 443 15.72 3.73 -16.13
C THR A 443 14.21 3.51 -16.28
N GLU A 444 13.80 2.64 -17.18
CA GLU A 444 12.40 2.26 -17.41
C GLU A 444 11.76 1.65 -16.16
N ASP A 445 12.45 0.73 -15.48
CA ASP A 445 11.97 0.07 -14.27
C ASP A 445 11.86 1.07 -13.10
N ILE A 446 12.83 1.98 -12.98
CA ILE A 446 12.80 3.06 -11.98
C ILE A 446 11.59 3.96 -12.23
N LEU A 447 11.34 4.33 -13.48
CA LEU A 447 10.19 5.17 -13.84
C LEU A 447 8.86 4.45 -13.57
N ALA A 448 8.75 3.16 -13.88
CA ALA A 448 7.53 2.38 -13.63
C ALA A 448 7.14 2.38 -12.15
N ILE A 449 8.07 2.02 -11.26
CA ILE A 449 7.82 2.01 -9.81
C ILE A 449 7.61 3.44 -9.28
N LEU A 450 8.31 4.44 -9.80
CA LEU A 450 8.12 5.83 -9.41
C LEU A 450 6.72 6.36 -9.78
N ILE A 451 6.23 6.02 -10.97
CA ILE A 451 4.86 6.35 -11.42
C ILE A 451 3.84 5.67 -10.50
N ASN A 452 4.00 4.37 -10.24
CA ASN A 452 3.14 3.62 -9.31
C ASN A 452 3.15 4.25 -7.91
N THR A 453 4.31 4.68 -7.42
CA THR A 453 4.45 5.35 -6.12
C THR A 453 3.70 6.68 -6.09
N ILE A 454 3.81 7.50 -7.13
CA ILE A 454 3.08 8.78 -7.20
C ILE A 454 1.57 8.52 -7.17
N HIS A 455 1.09 7.56 -7.96
CA HIS A 455 -0.33 7.19 -7.99
C HIS A 455 -0.82 6.64 -6.65
N ALA A 456 -0.07 5.72 -6.03
CA ALA A 456 -0.40 5.16 -4.72
C ALA A 456 -0.50 6.25 -3.65
N PHE A 457 0.45 7.19 -3.61
CA PHE A 457 0.41 8.28 -2.65
C PHE A 457 -0.72 9.29 -2.91
N CYS A 458 -1.17 9.45 -4.16
CA CYS A 458 -2.35 10.25 -4.47
C CYS A 458 -3.65 9.64 -3.93
N ILE A 459 -3.69 8.32 -3.76
CA ILE A 459 -4.79 7.60 -3.11
C ILE A 459 -4.66 7.72 -1.58
N LEU A 460 -3.44 7.52 -1.05
CA LEU A 460 -3.19 7.51 0.40
C LEU A 460 -3.33 8.86 1.08
N PHE A 461 -2.96 9.96 0.42
CA PHE A 461 -2.96 11.28 1.05
C PHE A 461 -4.05 12.20 0.47
N PRO A 462 -4.83 12.88 1.33
CA PRO A 462 -5.77 13.91 0.89
C PRO A 462 -5.02 15.08 0.24
N ARG A 463 -5.72 15.84 -0.61
CA ARG A 463 -5.10 16.87 -1.49
C ARG A 463 -4.21 17.88 -0.77
N ASN A 464 -4.59 18.29 0.44
CA ASN A 464 -3.83 19.23 1.27
C ASN A 464 -2.47 18.68 1.75
N GLU A 465 -2.25 17.36 1.71
CA GLU A 465 -1.03 16.71 2.19
C GLU A 465 -0.17 16.12 1.05
N GLN A 466 -0.56 16.33 -0.22
CA GLN A 466 0.12 15.76 -1.40
C GLN A 466 1.50 16.37 -1.68
N SER A 467 1.90 17.43 -0.98
CA SER A 467 3.30 17.88 -0.91
C SER A 467 4.25 16.77 -0.46
N SER A 468 3.74 15.82 0.33
CA SER A 468 4.50 14.64 0.78
C SER A 468 4.97 13.74 -0.37
N VAL A 469 4.27 13.75 -1.51
CA VAL A 469 4.66 12.97 -2.70
C VAL A 469 6.00 13.44 -3.26
N VAL A 470 6.17 14.75 -3.39
CA VAL A 470 7.43 15.35 -3.87
C VAL A 470 8.55 15.07 -2.87
N PHE A 471 8.24 15.11 -1.58
CA PHE A 471 9.21 14.76 -0.55
C PHE A 471 9.63 13.28 -0.64
N VAL A 472 8.70 12.33 -0.76
CA VAL A 472 9.04 10.90 -0.83
C VAL A 472 9.88 10.57 -2.07
N THR A 473 9.58 11.21 -3.19
CA THR A 473 10.21 10.92 -4.48
C THR A 473 11.50 11.71 -4.74
N SER A 474 11.87 12.66 -3.87
CA SER A 474 12.97 13.61 -4.12
C SER A 474 14.31 12.94 -4.43
N ASP A 475 14.68 11.92 -3.66
CA ASP A 475 15.99 11.28 -3.76
C ASP A 475 16.08 10.46 -5.06
N THR A 476 14.98 9.83 -5.45
CA THR A 476 14.85 9.07 -6.70
C THR A 476 14.84 9.98 -7.91
N LEU A 477 14.20 11.15 -7.81
CA LEU A 477 14.26 12.18 -8.84
C LEU A 477 15.68 12.74 -9.00
N GLU A 478 16.43 12.93 -7.90
CA GLU A 478 17.84 13.33 -7.97
C GLU A 478 18.71 12.24 -8.61
N HIS A 479 18.49 10.98 -8.25
CA HIS A 479 19.17 9.84 -8.87
C HIS A 479 18.91 9.79 -10.39
N LEU A 480 17.65 9.94 -10.81
CA LEU A 480 17.26 9.99 -12.22
C LEU A 480 17.94 11.17 -12.95
N ARG A 481 18.05 12.34 -12.33
CA ARG A 481 18.70 13.52 -12.94
C ARG A 481 20.18 13.29 -13.26
N ARG A 482 20.86 12.42 -12.52
CA ARG A 482 22.30 12.11 -12.75
C ARG A 482 22.51 11.15 -13.92
N ARG A 483 21.46 10.45 -14.36
CA ARG A 483 21.50 9.47 -15.45
C ARG A 483 21.36 10.16 -16.82
N LYS A 484 22.20 9.77 -17.78
CA LYS A 484 22.22 10.38 -19.14
C LYS A 484 21.01 9.98 -19.98
N ASP A 485 20.47 8.79 -19.73
CA ASP A 485 19.32 8.17 -20.40
C ASP A 485 17.96 8.56 -19.81
N CYS A 486 17.94 9.41 -18.77
CA CYS A 486 16.72 9.86 -18.11
C CYS A 486 15.77 10.64 -19.03
N VAL A 487 16.29 11.63 -19.76
CA VAL A 487 15.44 12.50 -20.60
C VAL A 487 14.78 11.70 -21.74
N PRO A 488 15.50 10.86 -22.52
CA PRO A 488 14.89 10.01 -23.53
C PRO A 488 13.86 9.04 -22.95
N ALA A 489 14.16 8.39 -21.82
CA ALA A 489 13.24 7.43 -21.20
C ALA A 489 11.94 8.09 -20.70
N VAL A 490 12.02 9.28 -20.10
CA VAL A 490 10.84 10.04 -19.67
C VAL A 490 10.01 10.48 -20.87
N VAL A 491 10.65 11.00 -21.92
CA VAL A 491 9.95 11.42 -23.15
C VAL A 491 9.26 10.23 -23.80
N GLN A 492 9.93 9.08 -23.91
CA GLN A 492 9.35 7.85 -24.43
C GLN A 492 8.13 7.41 -23.62
N ALA A 493 8.21 7.44 -22.30
CA ALA A 493 7.10 7.07 -21.42
C ALA A 493 5.91 8.05 -21.51
N VAL A 494 6.16 9.35 -21.74
CA VAL A 494 5.11 10.35 -22.00
C VAL A 494 4.42 10.12 -23.36
N MET A 495 5.20 9.74 -24.38
CA MET A 495 4.73 9.54 -25.75
C MET A 495 3.86 8.29 -25.93
N GLN A 496 3.89 7.32 -25.00
CA GLN A 496 3.08 6.11 -25.11
C GLN A 496 1.58 6.41 -24.90
N PRO A 497 0.72 6.22 -25.92
CA PRO A 497 -0.72 6.41 -25.77
C PRO A 497 -1.27 5.38 -24.77
N GLY A 498 -2.05 5.84 -23.78
CA GLY A 498 -2.63 4.98 -22.74
C GLY A 498 -1.65 4.47 -21.66
N GLY A 499 -0.39 4.91 -21.65
CA GLY A 499 0.59 4.51 -20.63
C GLY A 499 0.22 4.96 -19.21
N ALA A 500 0.80 4.32 -18.18
CA ALA A 500 0.54 4.60 -16.76
C ALA A 500 0.78 6.07 -16.34
N MET A 501 1.61 6.81 -17.09
CA MET A 501 1.83 8.24 -16.90
C MET A 501 0.67 9.12 -17.42
N ASN A 502 -0.13 8.58 -18.33
CA ASN A 502 -1.28 9.22 -18.99
C ASN A 502 -2.63 8.79 -18.37
N ALA A 503 -2.65 7.74 -17.54
CA ALA A 503 -3.85 7.30 -16.83
C ALA A 503 -4.15 8.24 -15.65
N LEU A 504 -5.32 8.88 -15.67
CA LEU A 504 -5.85 9.54 -14.50
C LEU A 504 -6.12 8.44 -13.45
N PRO A 505 -5.65 8.54 -12.19
CA PRO A 505 -6.00 7.55 -11.18
C PRO A 505 -7.53 7.45 -11.09
N PRO A 506 -8.09 6.24 -10.97
CA PRO A 506 -9.53 6.06 -10.90
C PRO A 506 -10.10 6.97 -9.81
N PRO A 507 -11.22 7.67 -10.06
CA PRO A 507 -11.84 8.46 -9.02
C PRO A 507 -12.10 7.53 -7.82
N PRO A 508 -11.78 7.95 -6.57
CA PRO A 508 -12.18 7.18 -5.42
C PRO A 508 -13.68 6.99 -5.51
N THR A 509 -14.13 5.74 -5.44
CA THR A 509 -15.55 5.39 -5.54
C THR A 509 -16.22 5.88 -4.26
N GLN A 510 -16.51 7.19 -4.21
CA GLN A 510 -17.48 7.74 -3.26
C GLN A 510 -18.85 7.38 -3.80
N ALA A 511 -19.24 6.12 -3.60
CA ALA A 511 -20.65 5.81 -3.50
C ALA A 511 -21.18 6.62 -2.31
N PRO A 512 -22.11 7.58 -2.51
CA PRO A 512 -22.81 8.15 -1.36
C PRO A 512 -23.52 7.00 -0.65
N PRO A 513 -23.48 6.92 0.69
CA PRO A 513 -24.23 5.89 1.40
C PRO A 513 -25.71 6.01 1.01
N GLU A 514 -26.30 4.89 0.58
CA GLU A 514 -27.74 4.74 0.37
C GLU A 514 -28.49 5.30 1.58
N ARG A 515 -29.05 6.49 1.41
CA ARG A 515 -30.14 6.99 2.24
C ARG A 515 -31.43 6.61 1.53
N LEU A 516 -32.08 5.58 2.07
CA LEU A 516 -33.42 5.18 1.69
C LEU A 516 -34.42 6.31 2.01
N ALA A 517 -35.04 6.78 0.91
CA ALA A 517 -36.42 7.27 0.74
C ALA A 517 -36.98 8.43 1.60
N GLY A 518 -37.40 9.49 0.89
CA GLY A 518 -38.41 10.45 1.35
C GLY A 518 -38.28 11.82 0.66
N GLY A 519 -38.94 12.01 -0.48
CA GLY A 519 -38.79 13.18 -1.36
C GLY A 519 -39.49 14.46 -0.91
N LEU A 520 -39.15 15.57 -1.58
CA LEU A 520 -40.04 16.50 -2.28
C LEU A 520 -39.19 17.56 -3.04
N ASP A 521 -39.84 18.18 -4.02
CA ASP A 521 -39.37 18.75 -5.28
C ASP A 521 -38.85 20.21 -5.24
N LEU A 522 -38.35 20.68 -6.41
CA LEU A 522 -38.17 22.06 -6.92
C LEU A 522 -36.74 22.63 -7.11
N CYS A 523 -36.28 22.48 -8.37
CA CYS A 523 -35.57 23.42 -9.27
C CYS A 523 -34.74 24.59 -8.69
N ASP A 524 -33.46 24.74 -9.11
CA ASP A 524 -33.10 25.75 -10.14
C ASP A 524 -31.64 25.68 -10.65
N TYR A 525 -31.45 26.20 -11.86
CA TYR A 525 -30.24 26.38 -12.67
C TYR A 525 -28.93 26.74 -11.92
N SER A 526 -27.88 25.89 -12.01
CA SER A 526 -26.47 26.35 -12.04
C SER A 526 -25.49 25.31 -12.60
N ALA A 527 -25.70 24.90 -13.86
CA ALA A 527 -24.76 24.07 -14.62
C ALA A 527 -23.47 24.83 -15.07
N SER A 528 -22.86 25.65 -14.19
CA SER A 528 -21.53 26.24 -14.44
C SER A 528 -20.57 26.24 -13.24
N SER A 529 -21.03 25.83 -12.05
CA SER A 529 -20.14 25.70 -10.88
C SER A 529 -19.44 24.34 -10.82
N LYS A 530 -20.12 23.24 -11.19
CA LYS A 530 -19.55 21.89 -11.18
C LYS A 530 -18.39 21.70 -12.18
N GLU A 531 -18.48 22.26 -13.38
CA GLU A 531 -17.37 22.19 -14.36
C GLU A 531 -16.14 22.99 -13.90
N ARG A 532 -16.34 24.19 -13.33
CA ARG A 532 -15.24 25.00 -12.77
C ARG A 532 -14.62 24.35 -11.53
N GLU A 533 -15.39 23.63 -10.72
CA GLU A 533 -14.89 22.83 -9.60
C GLU A 533 -14.14 21.58 -10.07
N LEU A 534 -14.58 20.90 -11.12
CA LEU A 534 -13.85 19.79 -11.76
C LEU A 534 -12.53 20.25 -12.37
N HIS A 535 -12.50 21.41 -13.03
CA HIS A 535 -11.28 22.00 -13.59
C HIS A 535 -10.31 22.52 -12.51
N ARG A 536 -10.79 23.03 -11.35
CA ARG A 536 -9.92 23.34 -10.20
C ARG A 536 -9.44 22.08 -9.48
N ALA A 537 -10.31 21.08 -9.32
CA ALA A 537 -10.01 19.79 -8.72
C ALA A 537 -8.96 18.98 -9.51
N SER A 538 -8.89 19.20 -10.83
CA SER A 538 -7.87 18.64 -11.73
C SER A 538 -6.52 19.36 -11.63
N ARG A 539 -6.49 20.66 -11.30
CA ARG A 539 -5.24 21.46 -11.21
C ARG A 539 -4.36 21.14 -10.00
N ASP A 540 -4.96 20.61 -8.92
CA ASP A 540 -4.32 20.40 -7.61
C ASP A 540 -3.88 18.96 -7.30
N ARG A 541 -4.14 17.99 -8.18
CA ARG A 541 -3.51 16.67 -8.07
C ARG A 541 -2.07 16.78 -8.59
N PRO A 542 -1.06 16.19 -7.92
CA PRO A 542 0.29 16.13 -8.47
C PRO A 542 0.22 15.22 -9.70
N ASP A 543 0.12 15.86 -10.86
CA ASP A 543 0.27 15.20 -12.14
C ASP A 543 1.64 14.51 -12.16
N VAL A 544 1.65 13.20 -12.42
CA VAL A 544 2.87 12.39 -12.51
C VAL A 544 3.88 13.07 -13.43
N VAL A 545 3.40 13.61 -14.55
CA VAL A 545 4.21 14.37 -15.49
C VAL A 545 4.79 15.59 -14.77
N ARG A 546 3.99 16.41 -14.10
CA ARG A 546 4.48 17.58 -13.35
C ARG A 546 5.54 17.23 -12.31
N VAL A 547 5.38 16.14 -11.56
CA VAL A 547 6.35 15.68 -10.56
C VAL A 547 7.67 15.28 -11.24
N LEU A 548 7.63 14.45 -12.28
CA LEU A 548 8.82 14.05 -13.04
C LEU A 548 9.53 15.26 -13.67
N LEU A 549 8.75 16.22 -14.16
CA LEU A 549 9.26 17.45 -14.78
C LEU A 549 9.93 18.42 -13.80
N THR A 550 9.72 18.28 -12.49
CA THR A 550 10.50 19.07 -11.51
C THR A 550 11.99 18.71 -11.55
N SER A 551 12.33 17.48 -11.93
CA SER A 551 13.70 16.96 -11.92
C SER A 551 14.49 17.30 -13.19
N ILE A 552 13.81 17.42 -14.33
CA ILE A 552 14.40 17.58 -15.68
C ILE A 552 14.27 19.03 -16.18
N PRO A 553 15.34 19.64 -16.74
CA PRO A 553 15.24 20.97 -17.33
C PRO A 553 14.32 20.98 -18.56
N ARG A 554 13.31 21.86 -18.56
CA ARG A 554 12.30 22.04 -19.64
C ARG A 554 12.89 22.08 -21.05
N ARG A 555 14.04 22.73 -21.25
CA ARG A 555 14.67 22.85 -22.58
C ARG A 555 15.13 21.49 -23.13
N ALA A 556 15.81 20.68 -22.31
CA ALA A 556 16.31 19.38 -22.74
C ALA A 556 15.15 18.46 -23.15
N LEU A 557 14.06 18.50 -22.40
CA LEU A 557 12.89 17.67 -22.68
C LEU A 557 12.15 18.10 -23.95
N VAL A 558 11.97 19.41 -24.18
CA VAL A 558 11.36 19.90 -25.43
C VAL A 558 12.22 19.55 -26.64
N ASP A 559 13.54 19.67 -26.54
CA ASP A 559 14.45 19.32 -27.64
C ASP A 559 14.43 17.81 -27.93
N GLU A 560 14.42 16.97 -26.89
CA GLU A 560 14.33 15.51 -27.00
C GLU A 560 12.98 15.06 -27.54
N TYR A 561 11.87 15.61 -27.02
CA TYR A 561 10.52 15.35 -27.53
C TYR A 561 10.39 15.74 -28.99
N ARG A 562 10.94 16.89 -29.40
CA ARG A 562 10.96 17.30 -30.81
C ARG A 562 11.72 16.29 -31.67
N GLN A 563 12.86 15.77 -31.19
CA GLN A 563 13.66 14.78 -31.91
C GLN A 563 12.91 13.45 -32.05
N MET A 564 12.37 12.92 -30.95
CA MET A 564 11.62 11.67 -30.93
C MET A 564 10.32 11.76 -31.74
N LEU A 565 9.59 12.88 -31.64
CA LEU A 565 8.40 13.12 -32.46
C LEU A 565 8.76 13.16 -33.95
N ALA A 566 9.86 13.81 -34.34
CA ALA A 566 10.30 13.82 -35.74
C ALA A 566 10.58 12.41 -36.26
N GLU A 567 11.27 11.58 -35.47
CA GLU A 567 11.58 10.20 -35.82
C GLU A 567 10.31 9.36 -35.95
N GLN A 568 9.39 9.44 -35.00
CA GLN A 568 8.13 8.70 -35.06
C GLN A 568 7.25 9.10 -36.25
N LEU A 569 7.13 10.40 -36.53
CA LEU A 569 6.33 10.91 -37.66
C LEU A 569 6.91 10.47 -39.02
N LEU A 570 8.25 10.40 -39.15
CA LEU A 570 8.92 10.04 -40.40
C LEU A 570 9.05 8.53 -40.62
N GLN A 571 8.96 7.72 -39.56
CA GLN A 571 9.03 6.26 -39.67
C GLN A 571 7.72 5.62 -40.13
N LYS A 572 6.57 6.23 -39.84
CA LYS A 572 5.24 5.68 -40.16
C LYS A 572 4.86 5.95 -41.64
N PRO A 573 4.25 4.99 -42.36
CA PRO A 573 3.82 5.20 -43.74
C PRO A 573 2.66 6.19 -43.80
N MET A 574 2.80 7.22 -44.63
CA MET A 574 1.90 8.39 -44.63
C MET A 574 0.46 8.11 -45.08
N HIS A 575 0.19 6.97 -45.71
CA HIS A 575 -1.14 6.62 -46.24
C HIS A 575 -2.10 6.08 -45.20
N GLU A 576 -1.59 5.52 -44.10
CA GLU A 576 -2.37 4.93 -43.01
C GLU A 576 -2.21 5.71 -41.70
N PHE A 577 -1.40 6.76 -41.71
CA PHE A 577 -1.05 7.47 -40.48
C PHE A 577 -2.20 8.36 -39.98
N ASP A 578 -2.71 8.01 -38.81
CA ASP A 578 -3.56 8.86 -37.99
C ASP A 578 -2.68 9.68 -37.03
N THR A 579 -2.85 11.01 -37.05
CA THR A 579 -2.12 11.97 -36.20
C THR A 579 -2.81 12.24 -34.87
N THR A 580 -4.03 11.71 -34.66
CA THR A 580 -4.79 11.95 -33.43
C THR A 580 -4.02 11.61 -32.14
N PRO A 581 -3.27 10.49 -32.02
CA PRO A 581 -2.60 10.19 -30.75
C PRO A 581 -1.45 11.18 -30.47
N GLU A 582 -0.71 11.62 -31.50
CA GLU A 582 0.34 12.63 -31.34
C GLU A 582 -0.24 14.01 -31.00
N GLU A 583 -1.43 14.36 -31.51
CA GLU A 583 -2.15 15.59 -31.12
C GLU A 583 -2.59 15.56 -29.65
N GLU A 584 -3.15 14.44 -29.19
CA GLU A 584 -3.58 14.29 -27.79
C GLU A 584 -2.40 14.41 -26.81
N VAL A 585 -1.25 13.78 -27.12
CA VAL A 585 -0.01 13.90 -26.33
C VAL A 585 0.47 15.34 -26.30
N LEU A 586 0.45 16.02 -27.45
CA LEU A 586 0.87 17.41 -27.57
C LEU A 586 -0.01 18.35 -26.74
N GLU A 587 -1.34 18.16 -26.76
CA GLU A 587 -2.26 18.96 -25.94
C GLU A 587 -2.04 18.75 -24.45
N ARG A 588 -1.83 17.51 -23.99
CA ARG A 588 -1.47 17.25 -22.58
C ARG A 588 -0.20 17.97 -22.19
N LEU A 589 0.85 17.86 -23.01
CA LEU A 589 2.13 18.51 -22.72
C LEU A 589 2.03 20.04 -22.78
N ARG A 590 1.18 20.62 -23.62
CA ARG A 590 0.89 22.06 -23.64
C ARG A 590 0.31 22.57 -22.32
N HIS A 591 -0.55 21.79 -21.67
CA HIS A 591 -1.09 22.13 -20.36
C HIS A 591 -0.02 22.19 -19.27
N VAL A 592 1.05 21.39 -19.38
CA VAL A 592 2.12 21.30 -18.37
C VAL A 592 3.28 22.26 -18.65
N PHE A 593 3.71 22.39 -19.91
CA PHE A 593 4.82 23.27 -20.30
C PHE A 593 4.40 24.69 -20.68
N GLY A 594 3.10 24.94 -20.85
CA GLY A 594 2.56 26.17 -21.44
C GLY A 594 2.55 26.12 -22.98
N GLU A 595 1.63 26.88 -23.57
CA GLU A 595 1.29 26.80 -25.00
C GLU A 595 2.47 27.01 -25.95
N THR A 596 3.40 27.91 -25.60
CA THR A 596 4.49 28.37 -26.49
C THR A 596 5.71 27.46 -26.58
N ALA A 597 5.90 26.52 -25.65
CA ALA A 597 7.09 25.65 -25.66
C ALA A 597 7.09 24.68 -26.83
N LEU A 598 5.89 24.23 -27.23
CA LEU A 598 5.69 23.11 -28.14
C LEU A 598 5.16 23.54 -29.51
N ASP A 599 5.20 24.83 -29.83
CA ASP A 599 4.74 25.38 -31.11
C ASP A 599 5.42 24.71 -32.30
N ARG A 600 6.72 24.43 -32.20
CA ARG A 600 7.47 23.72 -33.26
C ARG A 600 6.94 22.31 -33.48
N CYS A 601 6.64 21.59 -32.40
CA CYS A 601 6.09 20.24 -32.47
C CYS A 601 4.67 20.25 -33.04
N ALA A 602 3.86 21.25 -32.69
CA ALA A 602 2.51 21.43 -33.26
C ALA A 602 2.55 21.68 -34.78
N VAL A 603 3.53 22.48 -35.25
CA VAL A 603 3.74 22.68 -36.68
C VAL A 603 4.17 21.38 -37.36
N MET A 604 5.02 20.55 -36.73
CA MET A 604 5.43 19.26 -37.30
C MET A 604 4.24 18.31 -37.52
N VAL A 605 3.31 18.22 -36.56
CA VAL A 605 2.09 17.41 -36.71
C VAL A 605 1.19 17.96 -37.82
N ARG A 606 1.02 19.29 -37.88
CA ARG A 606 0.27 19.95 -38.97
C ARG A 606 0.92 19.73 -40.34
N ASP A 607 2.25 19.76 -40.43
CA ASP A 607 2.98 19.47 -41.66
C ASP A 607 2.68 18.05 -42.16
N MET A 608 2.52 17.06 -41.27
CA MET A 608 2.14 15.69 -41.64
C MET A 608 0.72 15.61 -42.17
N GLN A 609 -0.24 16.27 -41.52
CA GLN A 609 -1.62 16.35 -42.00
C GLN A 609 -1.71 17.03 -43.37
N MET A 610 -0.95 18.12 -43.56
CA MET A 610 -0.88 18.82 -44.84
C MET A 610 -0.19 17.97 -45.91
N SER A 611 0.87 17.24 -45.56
CA SER A 611 1.56 16.31 -46.46
C SER A 611 0.65 15.21 -46.96
N ARG A 612 -0.23 14.66 -46.10
CA ARG A 612 -1.25 13.68 -46.49
C ARG A 612 -2.21 14.24 -47.52
N ARG A 613 -2.73 15.46 -47.30
CA ARG A 613 -3.62 16.16 -48.25
C ARG A 613 -2.92 16.42 -49.58
N ILE A 614 -1.70 16.94 -49.55
CA ILE A 614 -0.90 17.23 -50.74
C ILE A 614 -0.62 15.94 -51.53
N SER A 615 -0.22 14.86 -50.87
CA SER A 615 0.04 13.59 -51.53
C SER A 615 -1.18 13.00 -52.20
N GLN A 616 -2.36 13.13 -51.59
CA GLN A 616 -3.62 12.73 -52.24
C GLN A 616 -3.86 13.55 -53.52
N GLN A 617 -3.73 14.88 -53.44
CA GLN A 617 -3.90 15.78 -54.58
C GLN A 617 -2.90 15.48 -55.71
N LEU A 618 -1.63 15.24 -55.36
CA LEU A 618 -0.61 14.85 -56.34
C LEU A 618 -0.97 13.53 -57.01
N ARG A 619 -1.41 12.52 -56.24
CA ARG A 619 -1.83 11.22 -56.80
C ARG A 619 -2.98 11.37 -57.77
N GLU A 620 -4.00 12.16 -57.43
CA GLU A 620 -5.15 12.43 -58.30
C GLU A 620 -4.73 13.14 -59.60
N GLN A 621 -3.82 14.12 -59.51
CA GLN A 621 -3.29 14.82 -60.70
C GLN A 621 -2.45 13.92 -61.61
N LEU A 622 -1.57 13.09 -61.04
CA LEU A 622 -0.75 12.14 -61.79
C LEU A 622 -1.62 11.03 -62.43
N ALA A 623 -2.66 10.57 -61.74
CA ALA A 623 -3.64 9.63 -62.29
C ALA A 623 -4.43 10.25 -63.45
N GLY A 624 -4.91 11.49 -63.29
CA GLY A 624 -5.64 12.24 -64.33
C GLY A 624 -4.81 12.51 -65.58
N SER A 625 -3.52 12.84 -65.44
CA SER A 625 -2.60 13.04 -66.58
C SER A 625 -2.38 11.75 -67.38
N ARG A 626 -2.28 10.60 -66.70
CA ARG A 626 -2.14 9.27 -67.34
C ARG A 626 -3.43 8.84 -68.06
N ALA A 627 -4.59 9.08 -67.46
CA ALA A 627 -5.89 8.80 -68.08
C ALA A 627 -6.16 9.66 -69.32
N GLY A 628 -5.76 10.94 -69.29
CA GLY A 628 -5.87 11.86 -70.44
C GLY A 628 -4.99 11.47 -71.63
N CYS A 629 -3.81 10.88 -71.38
CA CYS A 629 -2.91 10.40 -72.42
C CYS A 629 -3.39 9.07 -73.03
N SER A 630 -3.91 8.15 -72.21
CA SER A 630 -4.47 6.88 -72.67
C SER A 630 -5.72 7.05 -73.55
N ARG A 631 -6.47 8.16 -73.43
CA ARG A 631 -7.64 8.44 -74.28
C ARG A 631 -7.27 8.95 -75.68
N ARG A 632 -6.03 9.42 -75.90
CA ARG A 632 -5.54 9.92 -77.22
C ARG A 632 -4.82 8.86 -78.06
N LEU A 633 -4.43 7.72 -77.47
CA LEU A 633 -3.72 6.62 -78.13
C LEU A 633 -4.52 5.32 -78.03
N ARG A 634 -5.68 5.27 -78.70
CA ARG A 634 -6.41 4.00 -78.89
C ARG A 634 -6.05 3.45 -80.27
N GLY A 635 -4.89 2.82 -80.38
CA GLY A 635 -4.43 2.30 -81.67
C GLY A 635 -3.05 1.66 -81.71
N THR A 636 -2.53 1.06 -80.63
CA THR A 636 -1.49 0.02 -80.77
C THR A 636 -1.36 -0.77 -79.48
N THR A 637 -1.48 -2.08 -79.59
CA THR A 637 -1.27 -3.07 -78.53
C THR A 637 0.20 -3.15 -78.17
N ALA A 638 0.57 -2.66 -76.99
CA ALA A 638 1.78 -3.04 -76.29
C ALA A 638 1.46 -3.12 -74.80
N PHE A 639 1.81 -4.26 -74.18
CA PHE A 639 1.76 -4.51 -72.74
C PHE A 639 2.59 -3.45 -72.01
N ALA A 640 1.98 -2.32 -71.66
CA ALA A 640 2.49 -1.44 -70.63
C ALA A 640 1.93 -1.97 -69.30
N THR A 641 2.77 -2.61 -68.50
CA THR A 641 2.44 -3.02 -67.13
C THR A 641 2.06 -1.76 -66.34
N THR A 642 0.76 -1.52 -66.24
CA THR A 642 0.15 -0.41 -65.53
C THR A 642 0.16 -0.73 -64.04
N ALA A 643 1.23 -0.40 -63.34
CA ALA A 643 1.17 -0.16 -61.90
C ALA A 643 0.99 1.36 -61.65
N PRO A 644 0.04 1.78 -60.80
CA PRO A 644 0.00 3.15 -60.33
C PRO A 644 1.32 3.43 -59.60
N SER A 645 1.95 4.58 -59.83
CA SER A 645 3.04 5.00 -58.95
C SER A 645 2.41 5.29 -57.60
N ALA A 646 2.53 4.36 -56.65
CA ALA A 646 2.15 4.51 -55.25
C ALA A 646 3.09 5.49 -54.52
N ALA A 647 3.48 6.57 -55.18
CA ALA A 647 4.43 7.54 -54.65
C ALA A 647 3.73 8.41 -53.61
N SER A 648 4.31 8.44 -52.41
CA SER A 648 3.92 9.30 -51.30
C SER A 648 5.00 10.37 -51.11
N VAL A 649 4.59 11.61 -50.84
CA VAL A 649 5.50 12.75 -50.65
C VAL A 649 5.23 13.44 -49.31
N SER A 650 6.21 13.38 -48.41
CA SER A 650 6.21 14.11 -47.15
C SER A 650 6.80 15.52 -47.35
N VAL A 651 5.97 16.56 -47.23
CA VAL A 651 6.36 17.96 -47.43
C VAL A 651 6.53 18.64 -46.07
N LEU A 652 7.77 18.94 -45.71
CA LEU A 652 8.14 19.42 -44.38
C LEU A 652 8.51 20.91 -44.38
N SER A 653 8.22 21.61 -43.29
CA SER A 653 8.69 22.98 -43.07
C SER A 653 10.18 22.99 -42.67
N MET A 654 11.02 23.72 -43.41
CA MET A 654 12.48 23.70 -43.22
C MET A 654 12.99 24.33 -41.91
N THR A 655 12.17 25.16 -41.24
CA THR A 655 12.61 25.99 -40.10
C THR A 655 12.19 25.45 -38.74
N THR A 656 11.25 24.50 -38.69
CA THR A 656 10.65 23.99 -37.45
C THR A 656 11.16 22.61 -37.05
N TRP A 657 11.54 21.80 -38.03
CA TRP A 657 12.01 20.43 -37.81
C TRP A 657 13.45 20.41 -37.25
N PRO A 658 13.79 19.41 -36.41
CA PRO A 658 15.16 19.20 -35.96
C PRO A 658 16.06 18.78 -37.14
N PRO A 659 17.40 18.79 -37.00
CA PRO A 659 18.31 18.35 -38.06
C PRO A 659 18.05 16.88 -38.44
N LEU A 660 17.33 16.72 -39.54
CA LEU A 660 16.78 15.46 -40.07
C LEU A 660 17.83 14.43 -40.48
N ALA A 661 19.09 14.84 -40.64
CA ALA A 661 20.23 13.95 -40.90
C ALA A 661 20.48 12.92 -39.79
N ARG A 662 19.94 13.15 -38.58
CA ARG A 662 20.04 12.21 -37.44
C ARG A 662 18.85 11.26 -37.31
N CYS A 663 17.75 11.50 -38.02
CA CYS A 663 16.52 10.70 -37.92
C CYS A 663 16.55 9.39 -38.75
N SER A 664 17.68 9.08 -39.40
CA SER A 664 17.88 7.92 -40.28
C SER A 664 18.39 6.66 -39.56
N SER A 665 18.57 6.68 -38.24
CA SER A 665 19.01 5.50 -37.48
C SER A 665 17.88 4.48 -37.41
N THR A 666 17.94 3.46 -38.25
CA THR A 666 17.12 2.26 -38.13
C THR A 666 17.48 1.52 -36.83
N ASN A 667 16.49 1.37 -35.95
CA ASN A 667 16.32 0.42 -34.83
C ASN A 667 17.51 0.11 -33.90
N GLY A 668 17.27 0.30 -32.60
CA GLY A 668 18.16 -0.12 -31.52
C GLY A 668 18.41 -1.64 -31.50
N GLY A 669 19.67 -1.98 -31.27
CA GLY A 669 20.24 -3.32 -31.14
C GLY A 669 21.75 -3.21 -31.38
N ASP A 670 22.56 -3.77 -30.50
CA ASP A 670 24.02 -3.58 -30.34
C ASP A 670 24.92 -4.03 -31.51
N SER A 671 24.47 -3.89 -32.75
CA SER A 671 25.28 -3.92 -33.96
C SER A 671 25.27 -2.52 -34.58
N GLY A 672 26.42 -1.82 -34.67
CA GLY A 672 26.52 -0.66 -35.60
C GLY A 672 26.28 -1.12 -37.05
N PRO A 673 26.50 -0.33 -38.14
CA PRO A 673 26.79 1.11 -38.37
C PRO A 673 26.08 1.65 -39.67
N ALA A 674 26.62 2.71 -40.32
CA ALA A 674 26.33 3.26 -41.66
C ALA A 674 24.96 3.95 -41.90
N ALA A 675 24.94 5.27 -41.67
CA ALA A 675 23.90 6.17 -42.16
C ALA A 675 24.10 6.44 -43.67
N ALA A 676 23.00 6.54 -44.43
CA ALA A 676 23.07 6.86 -45.85
C ALA A 676 23.79 8.22 -46.08
N PRO A 677 24.63 8.33 -47.12
CA PRO A 677 25.36 9.56 -47.40
C PRO A 677 24.43 10.74 -47.64
N LEU A 678 24.84 11.92 -47.20
CA LEU A 678 24.05 13.16 -47.32
C LEU A 678 23.86 13.62 -48.77
N LYS A 679 24.72 13.17 -49.69
CA LYS A 679 24.65 13.44 -51.13
C LYS A 679 25.10 12.20 -51.89
N TYR A 680 24.27 11.76 -52.83
CA TYR A 680 24.57 10.72 -53.81
C TYR A 680 23.65 10.89 -55.02
N SER A 681 24.00 10.27 -56.14
CA SER A 681 23.19 10.24 -57.34
C SER A 681 22.25 9.03 -57.30
N PRO A 682 20.93 9.21 -57.15
CA PRO A 682 19.99 8.09 -57.13
C PRO A 682 19.82 7.49 -58.53
N HIS A 683 19.27 6.27 -58.59
CA HIS A 683 19.04 5.58 -59.86
C HIS A 683 18.14 6.40 -60.82
N PRO A 684 18.41 6.43 -62.14
CA PRO A 684 17.64 7.23 -63.10
C PRO A 684 16.13 7.01 -63.08
N SER A 685 15.67 5.79 -62.80
CA SER A 685 14.23 5.48 -62.71
C SER A 685 13.59 6.13 -61.49
N LEU A 686 14.30 6.19 -60.35
CA LEU A 686 13.83 6.88 -59.14
C LEU A 686 13.90 8.39 -59.32
N GLN A 687 14.99 8.90 -59.92
CA GLN A 687 15.14 10.33 -60.22
C GLN A 687 14.01 10.85 -61.13
N ALA A 688 13.64 10.11 -62.17
CA ALA A 688 12.54 10.49 -63.06
C ALA A 688 11.18 10.59 -62.32
N GLN A 689 10.93 9.73 -61.33
CA GLN A 689 9.74 9.81 -60.50
C GLN A 689 9.78 11.02 -59.56
N MET A 690 10.94 11.31 -58.96
CA MET A 690 11.14 12.49 -58.12
C MET A 690 10.92 13.79 -58.92
N ASP A 691 11.42 13.87 -60.15
CA ASP A 691 11.25 15.03 -61.03
C ASP A 691 9.78 15.21 -61.45
N ALA A 692 9.09 14.11 -61.77
CA ALA A 692 7.65 14.14 -62.09
C ALA A 692 6.81 14.65 -60.91
N LEU A 693 7.14 14.25 -59.68
CA LEU A 693 6.49 14.73 -58.46
C LEU A 693 6.80 16.20 -58.19
N ALA A 694 8.04 16.64 -58.40
CA ALA A 694 8.43 18.03 -58.25
C ALA A 694 7.68 18.95 -59.23
N GLU A 695 7.52 18.51 -60.48
CA GLU A 695 6.76 19.24 -61.50
C GLU A 695 5.26 19.28 -61.18
N ALA A 696 4.68 18.16 -60.70
CA ALA A 696 3.29 18.13 -60.25
C ALA A 696 3.06 19.06 -59.04
N TYR A 697 4.00 19.10 -58.09
CA TYR A 697 3.92 20.01 -56.95
C TYR A 697 4.00 21.47 -57.36
N LYS A 698 4.88 21.82 -58.31
CA LYS A 698 4.99 23.18 -58.86
C LYS A 698 3.70 23.65 -59.54
N ARG A 699 2.91 22.74 -60.13
CA ARG A 699 1.57 23.07 -60.67
C ARG A 699 0.54 23.31 -59.58
N LEU A 700 0.66 22.61 -58.45
CA LEU A 700 -0.22 22.79 -57.29
C LEU A 700 0.10 24.08 -56.52
N LYS A 701 1.38 24.41 -56.38
CA LYS A 701 1.89 25.63 -55.73
C LYS A 701 3.00 26.25 -56.57
N ASP A 702 2.65 27.31 -57.30
CA ASP A 702 3.49 28.01 -58.26
C ASP A 702 4.66 28.78 -57.62
N ASN A 703 4.49 29.26 -56.39
CA ASN A 703 5.47 30.03 -55.64
C ASN A 703 6.46 29.22 -54.79
N GLN A 704 6.39 27.87 -54.83
CA GLN A 704 7.21 26.99 -54.00
C GLN A 704 8.03 26.00 -54.85
N ARG A 705 9.20 25.61 -54.35
CA ARG A 705 10.06 24.58 -54.95
C ARG A 705 10.41 23.54 -53.91
N LEU A 706 10.41 22.27 -54.31
CA LEU A 706 10.79 21.16 -53.44
C LEU A 706 12.31 20.97 -53.44
N THR A 707 12.86 20.69 -52.26
CA THR A 707 14.24 20.21 -52.09
C THR A 707 14.17 18.83 -51.44
N TRP A 708 14.73 17.83 -52.11
CA TRP A 708 14.63 16.44 -51.66
C TRP A 708 15.64 16.14 -50.55
N LEU A 709 15.16 15.44 -49.51
CA LEU A 709 15.99 14.85 -48.46
C LEU A 709 16.19 13.35 -48.76
N ILE A 710 17.10 13.07 -49.68
CA ILE A 710 17.31 11.72 -50.25
C ILE A 710 17.78 10.66 -49.24
N SER A 711 18.34 11.05 -48.09
CA SER A 711 18.77 10.14 -47.04
C SER A 711 17.61 9.55 -46.22
N LEU A 712 16.43 10.15 -46.27
CA LEU A 712 15.23 9.70 -45.56
C LEU A 712 14.20 9.03 -46.46
N GLY A 713 14.48 8.95 -47.77
CA GLY A 713 13.57 8.31 -48.72
C GLY A 713 13.40 6.82 -48.43
N ARG A 714 12.17 6.33 -48.58
CA ARG A 714 11.83 4.90 -48.48
C ARG A 714 11.24 4.44 -49.79
N VAL A 715 11.65 3.27 -50.25
CA VAL A 715 11.20 2.67 -51.49
C VAL A 715 10.82 1.23 -51.21
N GLU A 716 9.59 0.88 -51.55
CA GLU A 716 9.12 -0.51 -51.53
C GLU A 716 9.41 -1.14 -52.89
N LEU A 717 10.24 -2.19 -52.91
CA LEU A 717 10.58 -2.95 -54.09
C LEU A 717 9.94 -4.34 -54.00
N GLU A 718 9.23 -4.75 -55.04
CA GLU A 718 8.77 -6.13 -55.18
C GLU A 718 9.84 -6.96 -55.91
N LEU A 719 10.48 -7.88 -55.19
CA LEU A 719 11.52 -8.76 -55.73
C LEU A 719 10.90 -10.10 -56.16
N THR A 720 11.16 -10.55 -57.38
CA THR A 720 10.74 -11.87 -57.85
C THR A 720 11.81 -12.92 -57.54
N GLN A 721 11.64 -13.64 -56.42
CA GLN A 721 12.58 -14.65 -55.93
C GLN A 721 11.98 -16.07 -56.01
N LYS A 722 12.84 -17.08 -56.12
CA LYS A 722 12.45 -18.50 -56.07
C LYS A 722 12.31 -18.95 -54.62
N ASP A 723 11.13 -19.42 -54.25
CA ASP A 723 10.87 -19.91 -52.89
C ASP A 723 11.14 -21.43 -52.84
N PRO A 724 12.17 -21.89 -52.11
CA PRO A 724 12.49 -23.32 -52.01
C PRO A 724 11.37 -24.11 -51.34
N SER A 725 10.61 -23.50 -50.43
CA SER A 725 9.49 -24.15 -49.73
C SER A 725 8.29 -24.43 -50.64
N LYS A 726 8.15 -23.68 -51.73
CA LYS A 726 7.11 -23.84 -52.76
C LYS A 726 7.64 -24.50 -54.04
N GLY A 727 8.71 -25.30 -53.94
CA GLY A 727 9.29 -26.01 -55.07
C GLY A 727 9.95 -25.11 -56.11
N ASN A 728 10.63 -24.04 -55.68
CA ASN A 728 11.28 -23.02 -56.53
C ASN A 728 10.31 -22.20 -57.40
N ALA A 729 9.04 -22.09 -57.01
CA ALA A 729 8.10 -21.17 -57.64
C ALA A 729 8.55 -19.71 -57.46
N LEU A 730 8.38 -18.90 -58.51
CA LEU A 730 8.63 -17.46 -58.46
C LEU A 730 7.57 -16.78 -57.59
N THR A 731 7.99 -16.15 -56.49
CA THR A 731 7.15 -15.42 -55.56
C THR A 731 7.59 -13.96 -55.53
N ALA A 732 6.63 -13.02 -55.54
CA ALA A 732 6.90 -11.61 -55.32
C ALA A 732 7.04 -11.35 -53.81
N VAL A 733 8.21 -10.88 -53.39
CA VAL A 733 8.53 -10.55 -52.00
C VAL A 733 8.70 -9.03 -51.90
N PRO A 734 7.78 -8.30 -51.23
CA PRO A 734 7.94 -6.88 -51.00
C PRO A 734 9.07 -6.63 -49.99
N GLN A 735 9.99 -5.74 -50.32
CA GLN A 735 11.09 -5.30 -49.47
C GLN A 735 11.04 -3.78 -49.33
N VAL A 736 10.96 -3.29 -48.10
CA VAL A 736 11.01 -1.84 -47.81
C VAL A 736 12.45 -1.45 -47.55
N LEU A 737 13.06 -0.72 -48.48
CA LEU A 737 14.45 -0.30 -48.44
C LEU A 737 14.57 1.23 -48.32
N SER A 738 15.74 1.71 -47.89
CA SER A 738 16.06 3.13 -48.04
C SER A 738 16.23 3.49 -49.53
N LEU A 739 16.04 4.75 -49.91
CA LEU A 739 16.24 5.20 -51.30
C LEU A 739 17.68 4.95 -51.78
N PHE A 740 18.64 4.99 -50.85
CA PHE A 740 20.03 4.64 -51.10
C PHE A 740 20.17 3.16 -51.42
N ASP A 741 19.69 2.28 -50.52
CA ASP A 741 19.74 0.83 -50.71
C ASP A 741 19.01 0.36 -51.97
N ALA A 742 17.84 0.95 -52.25
CA ALA A 742 17.09 0.68 -53.48
C ALA A 742 17.87 1.09 -54.74
N SER A 743 18.61 2.21 -54.69
CA SER A 743 19.46 2.64 -55.80
C SER A 743 20.60 1.65 -56.04
N ILE A 744 21.22 1.10 -54.98
CA ILE A 744 22.25 0.06 -55.09
C ILE A 744 21.67 -1.16 -55.82
N VAL A 745 20.51 -1.65 -55.37
CA VAL A 745 19.87 -2.85 -55.92
C VAL A 745 19.50 -2.65 -57.40
N LEU A 746 18.95 -1.48 -57.76
CA LEU A 746 18.60 -1.17 -59.15
C LEU A 746 19.83 -1.02 -60.05
N HIS A 747 20.92 -0.43 -59.57
CA HIS A 747 22.18 -0.36 -60.33
C HIS A 747 22.81 -1.73 -60.52
N VAL A 748 22.83 -2.57 -59.48
CA VAL A 748 23.30 -3.96 -59.59
C VAL A 748 22.45 -4.71 -60.62
N LYS A 749 21.12 -4.57 -60.58
CA LYS A 749 20.21 -5.16 -61.56
C LYS A 749 20.52 -4.71 -63.00
N ASP A 750 20.60 -3.40 -63.24
CA ASP A 750 20.88 -2.86 -64.59
C ASP A 750 22.26 -3.31 -65.12
N MET A 751 23.26 -3.42 -64.24
CA MET A 751 24.58 -3.92 -64.60
C MET A 751 24.58 -5.42 -64.88
N THR A 752 23.81 -6.22 -64.13
CA THR A 752 23.61 -7.64 -64.42
C THR A 752 22.86 -7.86 -65.72
N ASP A 753 21.84 -7.05 -66.02
CA ASP A 753 21.07 -7.17 -67.27
C ASP A 753 21.93 -6.84 -68.51
N ARG A 754 22.93 -5.95 -68.37
CA ARG A 754 23.92 -5.63 -69.42
C ARG A 754 25.01 -6.68 -69.58
N GLY A 755 25.38 -7.38 -68.51
CA GLY A 755 26.44 -8.39 -68.47
C GLY A 755 25.98 -9.83 -68.80
N GLY A 756 24.67 -10.06 -68.84
CA GLY A 756 24.07 -11.39 -68.97
C GLY A 756 23.72 -12.02 -67.61
N VAL A 757 22.89 -13.06 -67.64
CA VAL A 757 22.37 -13.71 -66.42
C VAL A 757 23.51 -14.25 -65.55
N CYS A 758 23.56 -13.84 -64.27
CA CYS A 758 24.48 -14.31 -63.22
C CYS A 758 25.95 -13.83 -63.24
N THR A 759 26.30 -12.73 -63.92
CA THR A 759 27.65 -12.16 -63.77
C THR A 759 27.76 -11.32 -62.48
N PRO A 760 28.74 -11.58 -61.59
CA PRO A 760 28.95 -10.76 -60.41
C PRO A 760 29.43 -9.34 -60.80
N VAL A 761 28.81 -8.32 -60.20
CA VAL A 761 29.10 -6.90 -60.43
C VAL A 761 30.12 -6.42 -59.40
N SER A 762 31.13 -5.67 -59.84
CA SER A 762 32.09 -5.03 -58.94
C SER A 762 31.44 -3.87 -58.18
N LEU A 763 31.53 -3.88 -56.85
CA LEU A 763 31.02 -2.83 -55.98
C LEU A 763 31.67 -1.45 -56.30
N LYS A 764 32.90 -1.45 -56.85
CA LYS A 764 33.61 -0.23 -57.29
C LYS A 764 32.91 0.46 -58.46
N ASP A 765 32.32 -0.31 -59.38
CA ASP A 765 31.63 0.26 -60.54
C ASP A 765 30.32 0.92 -60.10
N VAL A 766 29.62 0.31 -59.14
CA VAL A 766 28.43 0.90 -58.51
C VAL A 766 28.78 2.16 -57.71
N ALA A 767 29.89 2.15 -56.96
CA ALA A 767 30.37 3.31 -56.22
C ALA A 767 30.69 4.51 -57.13
N ASN A 768 31.30 4.26 -58.29
CA ASN A 768 31.59 5.29 -59.29
C ASN A 768 30.32 5.91 -59.88
N VAL A 769 29.30 5.08 -60.17
CA VAL A 769 28.03 5.56 -60.74
C VAL A 769 27.22 6.37 -59.73
N MET A 770 27.24 5.97 -58.46
CA MET A 770 26.52 6.67 -57.38
C MET A 770 27.29 7.87 -56.81
N GLU A 771 28.56 8.03 -57.17
CA GLU A 771 29.51 9.05 -56.67
C GLU A 771 29.77 8.96 -55.15
N VAL A 772 29.90 7.73 -54.61
CA VAL A 772 30.03 7.46 -53.16
C VAL A 772 31.32 6.69 -52.83
N GLN A 773 31.82 6.81 -51.59
CA GLN A 773 32.97 6.04 -51.13
C GLN A 773 32.67 4.54 -51.03
N LEU A 774 33.62 3.70 -51.45
CA LEU A 774 33.47 2.23 -51.47
C LEU A 774 33.17 1.64 -50.08
N GLU A 775 33.74 2.23 -49.02
CA GLU A 775 33.60 1.75 -47.64
C GLU A 775 32.16 1.92 -47.12
N GLU A 776 31.50 3.02 -47.47
CA GLU A 776 30.10 3.26 -47.13
C GLU A 776 29.20 2.25 -47.86
N LEU A 777 29.45 2.03 -49.15
CA LEU A 777 28.70 1.09 -49.97
C LEU A 777 28.85 -0.35 -49.47
N ARG A 778 30.02 -0.71 -48.94
CA ARG A 778 30.30 -2.06 -48.40
C ARG A 778 29.43 -2.38 -47.20
N ALA A 779 29.26 -1.46 -46.26
CA ALA A 779 28.42 -1.66 -45.08
C ALA A 779 26.93 -1.86 -45.44
N HIS A 780 26.47 -1.14 -46.46
CA HIS A 780 25.10 -1.30 -47.00
C HIS A 780 24.94 -2.63 -47.77
N ALA A 781 25.92 -3.01 -48.60
CA ALA A 781 25.90 -4.30 -49.30
C ALA A 781 25.93 -5.50 -48.35
N GLN A 782 26.70 -5.41 -47.25
CA GLN A 782 26.70 -6.43 -46.19
C GLN A 782 25.34 -6.57 -45.52
N ARG A 783 24.65 -5.46 -45.25
CA ARG A 783 23.30 -5.46 -44.63
C ARG A 783 22.23 -6.03 -45.55
N LEU A 784 22.34 -5.76 -46.85
CA LEU A 784 21.43 -6.30 -47.87
C LEU A 784 21.71 -7.77 -48.18
N SER A 785 22.86 -8.29 -47.74
CA SER A 785 23.25 -9.68 -47.90
C SER A 785 22.78 -10.53 -46.72
N PRO A 786 22.13 -11.69 -46.93
CA PRO A 786 21.81 -12.33 -48.22
C PRO A 786 20.38 -12.10 -48.69
N ALA A 787 19.59 -11.27 -47.99
CA ALA A 787 18.15 -11.16 -48.23
C ALA A 787 17.79 -10.62 -49.62
N VAL A 788 18.55 -9.65 -50.12
CA VAL A 788 18.31 -8.96 -51.40
C VAL A 788 19.49 -9.15 -52.37
N LEU A 789 20.71 -9.13 -51.86
CA LEU A 789 21.94 -9.26 -52.63
C LEU A 789 22.81 -10.39 -52.06
N VAL A 790 23.70 -10.96 -52.86
CA VAL A 790 24.81 -11.81 -52.36
C VAL A 790 26.08 -11.00 -52.43
N PHE A 791 26.65 -10.68 -51.26
CA PHE A 791 27.90 -9.93 -51.16
C PHE A 791 29.08 -10.85 -50.82
N LEU A 792 30.15 -10.77 -51.61
CA LEU A 792 31.42 -11.47 -51.39
C LEU A 792 32.48 -10.48 -50.89
N PRO A 793 32.76 -10.41 -49.57
CA PRO A 793 33.63 -9.38 -48.99
C PRO A 793 35.07 -9.42 -49.49
N ALA A 794 35.60 -10.62 -49.79
CA ALA A 794 36.98 -10.79 -50.22
C ALA A 794 37.27 -10.19 -51.61
N THR A 795 36.26 -10.11 -52.47
CA THR A 795 36.40 -9.67 -53.86
C THR A 795 35.62 -8.40 -54.17
N ASP A 796 34.90 -7.84 -53.20
CA ASP A 796 33.94 -6.73 -53.38
C ASP A 796 32.97 -6.98 -54.56
N LEU A 797 32.53 -8.23 -54.72
CA LEU A 797 31.61 -8.64 -55.79
C LEU A 797 30.18 -8.78 -55.23
N VAL A 798 29.21 -8.32 -56.00
CA VAL A 798 27.78 -8.35 -55.65
C VAL A 798 26.99 -9.04 -56.75
N SER A 799 26.00 -9.84 -56.38
CA SER A 799 25.02 -10.39 -57.32
C SER A 799 23.60 -10.33 -56.74
N MET A 800 22.60 -10.44 -57.60
CA MET A 800 21.19 -10.46 -57.19
C MET A 800 20.86 -11.77 -56.48
N GLN A 801 20.17 -11.71 -55.34
CA GLN A 801 19.68 -12.90 -54.66
C GLN A 801 18.47 -13.48 -55.41
N LEU A 802 18.62 -14.70 -55.95
CA LEU A 802 17.61 -15.37 -56.78
C LEU A 802 16.66 -16.27 -55.98
N SER A 803 17.00 -16.66 -54.75
CA SER A 803 16.17 -17.49 -53.88
C SER A 803 15.81 -16.77 -52.59
N VAL A 804 14.64 -17.06 -52.03
CA VAL A 804 14.24 -16.52 -50.72
C VAL A 804 15.20 -17.07 -49.67
N ALA A 805 15.89 -16.19 -48.94
CA ALA A 805 16.80 -16.58 -47.86
C ALA A 805 15.97 -17.03 -46.64
N THR A 806 16.07 -18.31 -46.26
CA THR A 806 15.33 -18.87 -45.11
C THR A 806 16.27 -18.99 -43.92
N SER A 807 15.77 -18.86 -42.68
CA SER A 807 16.62 -18.96 -41.46
C SER A 807 17.38 -20.29 -41.33
N ALA A 808 16.94 -21.33 -42.06
CA ALA A 808 17.56 -22.65 -42.10
C ALA A 808 18.86 -22.72 -42.94
N ASP A 809 19.16 -21.72 -43.77
CA ASP A 809 20.34 -21.71 -44.65
C ASP A 809 21.60 -21.13 -43.96
N PHE A 810 21.53 -20.80 -42.66
CA PHE A 810 22.61 -20.11 -41.94
C PHE A 810 23.36 -21.01 -40.95
N VAL A 811 24.64 -21.21 -41.21
CA VAL A 811 25.62 -21.65 -40.20
C VAL A 811 26.26 -20.39 -39.61
N PHE A 812 26.00 -20.10 -38.34
CA PHE A 812 26.75 -19.08 -37.61
C PHE A 812 28.21 -19.55 -37.52
N ILE A 813 29.10 -18.88 -38.24
CA ILE A 813 30.53 -19.03 -37.99
C ILE A 813 30.78 -18.26 -36.69
N GLU A 814 30.98 -18.98 -35.60
CA GLU A 814 31.55 -18.42 -34.38
C GLU A 814 32.91 -17.83 -34.74
N ASP A 815 32.99 -16.51 -34.80
CA ASP A 815 34.25 -15.79 -34.93
C ASP A 815 35.00 -16.00 -33.61
N ARG A 816 35.85 -17.04 -33.57
CA ARG A 816 36.83 -17.23 -32.50
C ARG A 816 37.75 -16.01 -32.54
N GLY A 817 37.41 -15.02 -31.71
CA GLY A 817 38.22 -13.83 -31.49
C GLY A 817 39.67 -14.24 -31.28
N THR A 818 40.51 -13.90 -32.24
CA THR A 818 41.94 -13.85 -32.03
C THR A 818 42.20 -12.69 -31.08
N ASP A 819 42.62 -13.03 -29.86
CA ASP A 819 43.23 -12.13 -28.91
C ASP A 819 44.38 -11.35 -29.58
N GLU A 820 44.07 -10.15 -30.06
CA GLU A 820 45.05 -9.07 -30.21
C GLU A 820 44.71 -7.98 -29.19
N GLU A 821 44.79 -8.33 -27.91
CA GLU A 821 45.04 -7.36 -26.85
C GLU A 821 46.50 -6.92 -26.87
N ALA A 822 46.79 -5.97 -27.77
CA ALA A 822 47.99 -5.15 -27.66
C ALA A 822 47.67 -3.71 -28.11
N GLY A 823 47.20 -2.88 -27.17
CA GLY A 823 47.40 -1.43 -27.24
C GLY A 823 46.20 -0.53 -27.55
N LYS A 824 44.96 -0.88 -27.20
CA LYS A 824 43.86 0.10 -27.13
C LYS A 824 43.77 0.73 -25.74
N SER A 825 44.51 1.81 -25.54
CA SER A 825 44.44 2.60 -24.31
C SER A 825 43.95 4.01 -24.61
N THR A 826 43.00 4.48 -23.80
CA THR A 826 42.11 5.65 -23.96
C THR A 826 40.94 5.41 -24.92
N GLY A 827 39.71 5.27 -24.38
CA GLY A 827 38.43 5.13 -25.10
C GLY A 827 38.01 6.39 -25.90
N LEU A 828 38.96 7.03 -26.58
CA LEU A 828 38.78 8.19 -27.43
C LEU A 828 38.76 7.76 -28.90
N SER A 829 37.85 8.30 -29.71
CA SER A 829 37.82 7.99 -31.15
C SER A 829 39.16 8.36 -31.80
N PRO A 830 39.62 7.62 -32.84
CA PRO A 830 40.91 7.87 -33.49
C PRO A 830 41.02 9.28 -34.09
N GLU A 831 39.89 9.88 -34.48
CA GLU A 831 39.82 11.27 -34.95
C GLU A 831 40.09 12.28 -33.84
N ARG A 832 39.55 12.04 -32.63
CA ARG A 832 39.81 12.89 -31.45
C ARG A 832 41.26 12.80 -31.01
N VAL A 833 41.87 11.62 -31.08
CA VAL A 833 43.30 11.45 -30.76
C VAL A 833 44.17 12.24 -31.74
N LYS A 834 43.88 12.22 -33.05
CA LYS A 834 44.58 13.03 -34.06
C LYS A 834 44.37 14.54 -33.87
N LEU A 835 43.19 14.97 -33.45
CA LEU A 835 42.93 16.38 -33.13
C LEU A 835 43.73 16.81 -31.90
N MET A 836 43.75 15.98 -30.85
CA MET A 836 44.51 16.22 -29.63
C MET A 836 46.02 16.28 -29.93
N GLU A 837 46.51 15.39 -30.78
CA GLU A 837 47.89 15.38 -31.26
C GLU A 837 48.26 16.70 -31.93
N ARG A 838 47.45 17.18 -32.88
CA ARG A 838 47.67 18.48 -33.54
C ARG A 838 47.69 19.63 -32.55
N MET A 839 46.83 19.59 -31.53
CA MET A 839 46.71 20.65 -30.54
C MET A 839 47.85 20.64 -29.50
N VAL A 840 48.27 19.46 -29.03
CA VAL A 840 49.48 19.34 -28.18
C VAL A 840 50.71 19.79 -28.97
N THR A 841 50.85 19.35 -30.22
CA THR A 841 51.98 19.74 -31.07
C THR A 841 52.00 21.24 -31.34
N SER A 842 50.85 21.88 -31.61
CA SER A 842 50.77 23.33 -31.80
C SER A 842 51.05 24.10 -30.51
N LEU A 843 50.61 23.57 -29.37
CA LEU A 843 50.85 24.15 -28.05
C LEU A 843 52.35 24.10 -27.68
N LEU A 844 53.02 22.99 -27.93
CA LEU A 844 54.46 22.86 -27.68
C LEU A 844 55.29 23.68 -28.68
N LYS A 845 54.81 23.88 -29.93
CA LYS A 845 55.43 24.80 -30.90
C LYS A 845 55.37 26.26 -30.44
N THR A 846 54.27 26.66 -29.80
CA THR A 846 54.02 28.06 -29.43
C THR A 846 54.55 28.43 -28.06
N ARG A 847 54.52 27.49 -27.10
CA ARG A 847 54.86 27.75 -25.69
C ARG A 847 56.09 26.98 -25.18
N GLY A 848 56.78 26.24 -26.06
CA GLY A 848 57.96 25.45 -25.69
C GLY A 848 57.63 24.26 -24.80
N ALA A 849 58.59 23.83 -23.98
CA ALA A 849 58.44 22.70 -23.08
C ALA A 849 57.38 22.98 -22.00
N GLN A 850 56.45 22.04 -21.76
CA GLN A 850 55.32 22.23 -20.85
C GLN A 850 55.13 21.04 -19.91
N SER A 851 54.66 21.33 -18.70
CA SER A 851 54.28 20.29 -17.73
C SER A 851 52.96 19.63 -18.12
N ILE A 852 52.74 18.42 -17.59
CA ILE A 852 51.50 17.68 -17.85
C ILE A 852 50.24 18.44 -17.39
N THR A 853 50.33 19.20 -16.30
CA THR A 853 49.23 20.00 -15.76
C THR A 853 48.89 21.20 -16.65
N ALA A 854 49.90 21.82 -17.27
CA ALA A 854 49.71 22.91 -18.23
C ALA A 854 49.10 22.41 -19.56
N ILE A 855 49.50 21.20 -20.00
CA ILE A 855 48.90 20.55 -21.16
C ILE A 855 47.46 20.16 -20.85
N HIS A 856 47.18 19.48 -19.73
CA HIS A 856 45.83 19.09 -19.33
C HIS A 856 44.86 20.28 -19.23
N SER A 857 45.28 21.39 -18.61
CA SER A 857 44.45 22.60 -18.52
C SER A 857 44.18 23.22 -19.88
N SER A 858 45.17 23.23 -20.78
CA SER A 858 45.00 23.75 -22.14
C SER A 858 44.14 22.84 -23.03
N LEU A 859 44.27 21.51 -22.88
CA LEU A 859 43.40 20.53 -23.54
C LEU A 859 41.94 20.65 -23.06
N LYS A 860 41.74 20.91 -21.77
CA LYS A 860 40.42 21.15 -21.18
C LYS A 860 39.80 22.46 -21.67
N LEU A 861 40.58 23.53 -21.73
CA LEU A 861 40.11 24.86 -22.14
C LEU A 861 39.84 24.94 -23.66
N LEU A 862 40.74 24.40 -24.50
CA LEU A 862 40.71 24.59 -25.95
C LEU A 862 40.13 23.39 -26.71
N GLY A 863 40.29 22.17 -26.19
CA GLY A 863 39.85 20.93 -26.85
C GLY A 863 38.61 20.28 -26.26
N LYS A 864 37.99 20.90 -25.25
CA LYS A 864 36.86 20.32 -24.48
C LYS A 864 37.15 18.89 -24.02
N PHE A 865 38.38 18.63 -23.55
CA PHE A 865 38.76 17.32 -23.05
C PHE A 865 38.10 17.04 -21.70
N GLU A 866 37.28 15.99 -21.63
CA GLU A 866 36.53 15.59 -20.41
C GLU A 866 37.27 14.53 -19.56
N GLY A 867 38.45 14.06 -20.00
CA GLY A 867 39.20 13.02 -19.30
C GLY A 867 40.01 13.50 -18.09
N SER A 868 40.34 12.56 -17.19
CA SER A 868 41.22 12.80 -16.05
C SER A 868 42.66 13.08 -16.49
N ILE A 869 43.51 13.53 -15.55
CA ILE A 869 44.94 13.75 -15.81
C ILE A 869 45.61 12.45 -16.23
N ASP A 870 45.22 11.30 -15.67
CA ASP A 870 45.79 9.98 -16.00
C ASP A 870 45.54 9.58 -17.47
N ASN A 871 44.36 9.92 -18.00
CA ASN A 871 44.05 9.70 -19.42
C ASN A 871 44.93 10.56 -20.32
N VAL A 872 45.33 11.76 -19.88
CA VAL A 872 46.31 12.60 -20.61
C VAL A 872 47.72 12.05 -20.46
N VAL A 873 48.10 11.49 -19.31
CA VAL A 873 49.40 10.81 -19.16
C VAL A 873 49.51 9.69 -20.17
N GLU A 874 48.48 8.86 -20.30
CA GLU A 874 48.46 7.73 -21.22
C GLU A 874 48.49 8.17 -22.70
N LEU A 875 47.73 9.21 -23.03
CA LEU A 875 47.73 9.82 -24.36
C LEU A 875 49.11 10.44 -24.71
N LEU A 876 49.74 11.13 -23.77
CA LEU A 876 51.09 11.68 -23.97
C LEU A 876 52.15 10.58 -24.04
N ARG A 877 52.03 9.47 -23.28
CA ARG A 877 52.88 8.29 -23.43
C ARG A 877 52.75 7.68 -24.82
N SER A 878 51.53 7.58 -25.37
CA SER A 878 51.31 7.17 -26.76
C SER A 878 52.02 8.11 -27.75
N PHE A 879 52.03 9.42 -27.50
CA PHE A 879 52.69 10.38 -28.39
C PHE A 879 54.22 10.31 -28.29
N VAL A 880 54.75 10.05 -27.10
CA VAL A 880 56.18 9.76 -26.89
C VAL A 880 56.57 8.46 -27.58
N GLY A 881 55.77 7.40 -27.43
CA GLY A 881 56.00 6.11 -28.11
C GLY A 881 55.96 6.22 -29.64
N ARG A 882 55.18 7.16 -30.18
CA ARG A 882 55.14 7.50 -31.61
C ARG A 882 56.24 8.50 -32.05
N GLY A 883 57.11 8.93 -31.13
CA GLY A 883 58.22 9.85 -31.43
C GLY A 883 57.82 11.30 -31.75
N LEU A 884 56.58 11.70 -31.43
CA LEU A 884 56.04 13.02 -31.76
C LEU A 884 56.44 14.11 -30.75
N ILE A 885 56.67 13.70 -29.50
CA ILE A 885 57.07 14.55 -28.38
C ILE A 885 58.09 13.80 -27.51
N VAL A 886 58.93 14.53 -26.80
CA VAL A 886 59.97 13.98 -25.91
C VAL A 886 59.74 14.50 -24.50
N LEU A 887 59.99 13.67 -23.50
CA LEU A 887 59.99 14.08 -22.10
C LEU A 887 61.43 14.45 -21.70
N ASN A 888 61.66 15.72 -21.38
CA ASN A 888 62.97 16.21 -20.96
C ASN A 888 63.26 15.84 -19.49
N ASP A 889 64.52 15.94 -19.06
CA ASP A 889 64.99 15.60 -17.70
C ASP A 889 64.24 16.36 -16.57
N ALA A 890 63.66 17.52 -16.89
CA ALA A 890 62.80 18.30 -16.00
C ALA A 890 61.33 17.80 -15.93
N ARG A 891 61.01 16.61 -16.44
CA ARG A 891 59.65 16.04 -16.56
C ARG A 891 58.65 16.93 -17.31
N GLN A 892 59.13 17.66 -18.32
CA GLN A 892 58.32 18.48 -19.21
C GLN A 892 58.30 17.89 -20.62
N TYR A 893 57.15 17.92 -21.27
CA TYR A 893 57.01 17.47 -22.65
C TYR A 893 57.43 18.59 -23.59
N ALA A 894 58.29 18.27 -24.54
CA ALA A 894 58.79 19.17 -25.57
C ALA A 894 58.70 18.49 -26.94
N LEU A 895 58.92 19.25 -28.01
CA LEU A 895 59.09 18.66 -29.34
C LEU A 895 60.51 18.08 -29.45
N PRO A 896 60.70 16.99 -30.20
CA PRO A 896 62.02 16.43 -30.42
C PRO A 896 62.95 17.49 -31.03
N PRO A 897 64.22 17.55 -30.61
CA PRO A 897 65.21 18.37 -31.30
C PRO A 897 65.30 17.92 -32.77
N LYS A 898 65.34 18.88 -33.70
CA LYS A 898 65.55 18.58 -35.12
C LYS A 898 66.97 18.11 -35.38
#